data_AF-A0A7W9F021-F1
#
_entry.id   AF-A0A7W9F021-F1
#
_cell.length_a   1.000
_cell.length_b   1.000
_cell.length_c   1.000
_cell.angle_alpha   90.00
_cell.angle_beta   90.00
_cell.angle_gamma   90.00
#
_symmetry.space_group_name_H-M   'P 1'
#
loop_
_entity.id
_entity.type
_entity.pdbx_description
1 polymer ?
#
loop_
_entity_poly.entity_id
_entity_poly.type
_entity_poly.pdbx_seq_one_letter_code
_entity_poly.pdbx_strand_id
1 'polypeptide(L)'
;MKRWSTALVAIALFPALVGARAAPDAPRRSDWIASWGTSQMVADGDNALPAIPAEGVTLRQVVRLSTGGRQVRVRLSNAFGKQPLVVAAAHLARPLALGTARTDAGVLLAFSGRPGATIPAGAELYSDPVTMPVAPGADLAISLHLPAAPTPQTGHPGSRANSFTLPGAHVADPVLAGAATLTHWYVIADVEVSDPASAGTVVTIGDSITDGYGVLPNTNARWSDVLAQRLRGNASTRTIGVVNAGIGGNRVLLDGLGPNLLARFDRDVIARTGVRWAIVLEGVNDLGVLTREAPATPAQHAALVAGVTAAYRQMADRAHAHGIRLIGGTITPLMGNEYYHPGPETEADRQAINRFIRTSDTFDAVIDFDRIVRDPVRPDRLAPAFDSGDHLHPSPAGYRAMGEAVPLTLFATSVSATRTKASPPSIALTFDDIPSHGPLPPGETRVGVIRAITAALSRAKAPAFGFLNAASNRDADTASATAAWRAAGLPLGNHSYSHPNLDAVGPVRFAADIAQNEAPLAAAAGTTDWHWFRYPFLSEGATPAVRDAIRTDLRTRGYRAAAVTMSFDDYAWNAPYAACATRHDSAAIAKLDASFLAGARTAALSARARAQTQLGRDVPYVLLMHVGAMDARMLPRLLALYRSMGFRFTTLAAAQADPYYAAANDLSLPGPTLSLAGPSTMPPARPPAGLCT
;
A
#
# COMPACT_ATOMS: atom_id res chain seq x y z
N MET A 1 -68.13 40.95 28.50
CA MET A 1 -68.11 39.49 28.74
C MET A 1 -69.04 38.83 27.74
N LYS A 2 -68.52 38.28 26.63
CA LYS A 2 -69.31 37.58 25.62
C LYS A 2 -68.64 36.24 25.30
N ARG A 3 -69.39 35.18 25.58
CA ARG A 3 -69.08 33.76 25.47
C ARG A 3 -68.93 33.37 24.00
N TRP A 4 -67.94 32.56 23.68
CA TRP A 4 -67.71 32.02 22.34
C TRP A 4 -68.43 30.68 22.21
N SER A 5 -69.24 30.55 21.16
CA SER A 5 -69.99 29.35 20.80
C SER A 5 -69.14 28.44 19.91
N THR A 6 -69.16 27.15 20.22
CA THR A 6 -68.56 26.03 19.49
C THR A 6 -69.14 25.87 18.08
N ALA A 7 -68.27 25.75 17.06
CA ALA A 7 -68.63 25.31 15.71
C ALA A 7 -67.90 23.98 15.40
N LEU A 8 -68.67 22.97 15.02
CA LEU A 8 -68.20 21.67 14.51
C LEU A 8 -67.55 21.85 13.13
N VAL A 9 -66.35 21.29 12.94
CA VAL A 9 -65.69 21.16 11.63
C VAL A 9 -65.88 19.72 11.14
N ALA A 10 -66.51 19.58 9.97
CA ALA A 10 -66.63 18.32 9.25
C ALA A 10 -65.30 18.00 8.54
N ILE A 11 -64.73 16.83 8.81
CA ILE A 11 -63.52 16.33 8.15
C ILE A 11 -63.94 15.53 6.91
N ALA A 12 -63.63 16.04 5.71
CA ALA A 12 -63.73 15.30 4.46
C ALA A 12 -62.47 14.44 4.25
N LEU A 13 -62.63 13.12 4.18
CA LEU A 13 -61.55 12.20 3.78
C LEU A 13 -61.37 12.25 2.26
N PHE A 14 -60.20 12.72 1.81
CA PHE A 14 -59.70 12.45 0.45
C PHE A 14 -58.84 11.16 0.47
N PRO A 15 -59.05 10.22 -0.46
CA PRO A 15 -58.19 9.04 -0.57
C PRO A 15 -56.84 9.46 -1.16
N ALA A 16 -55.76 9.25 -0.41
CA ALA A 16 -54.41 9.46 -0.90
C ALA A 16 -54.04 8.34 -1.89
N LEU A 17 -53.94 8.68 -3.18
CA LEU A 17 -53.22 7.84 -4.14
C LEU A 17 -51.74 7.84 -3.79
N VAL A 18 -51.27 6.74 -3.21
CA VAL A 18 -49.85 6.47 -3.02
C VAL A 18 -49.26 6.09 -4.38
N GLY A 19 -48.75 7.09 -5.11
CA GLY A 19 -47.89 6.85 -6.26
C GLY A 19 -46.59 6.21 -5.78
N ALA A 20 -46.28 5.02 -6.28
CA ALA A 20 -45.00 4.37 -6.05
C ALA A 20 -43.88 5.29 -6.60
N ARG A 21 -43.17 5.98 -5.71
CA ARG A 21 -41.92 6.65 -6.06
C ARG A 21 -40.93 5.55 -6.42
N ALA A 22 -40.53 5.50 -7.70
CA ALA A 22 -39.34 4.77 -8.10
C ALA A 22 -38.18 5.19 -7.19
N ALA A 23 -37.46 4.20 -6.65
CA ALA A 23 -36.23 4.48 -5.93
C ALA A 23 -35.31 5.31 -6.84
N PRO A 24 -34.62 6.34 -6.33
CA PRO A 24 -33.62 7.03 -7.14
C PRO A 24 -32.60 5.99 -7.61
N ASP A 25 -32.39 5.92 -8.93
CA ASP A 25 -31.29 5.14 -9.50
C ASP A 25 -30.00 5.47 -8.75
N ALA A 26 -29.21 4.46 -8.41
CA ALA A 26 -27.87 4.67 -7.88
C ALA A 26 -27.15 5.65 -8.83
N PRO A 27 -26.44 6.68 -8.31
CA PRO A 27 -25.83 7.69 -9.17
C PRO A 27 -24.95 7.01 -10.21
N ARG A 28 -25.28 7.22 -11.50
CA ARG A 28 -24.46 6.72 -12.60
C ARG A 28 -23.03 7.19 -12.37
N ARG A 29 -22.12 6.24 -12.28
CA ARG A 29 -20.68 6.51 -12.19
C ARG A 29 -20.32 7.39 -13.38
N SER A 30 -19.72 8.55 -13.12
CA SER A 30 -19.21 9.39 -14.20
C SER A 30 -18.16 8.60 -14.96
N ASP A 31 -18.28 8.52 -16.28
CA ASP A 31 -17.27 7.91 -17.16
C ASP A 31 -16.01 8.77 -17.28
N TRP A 32 -16.01 9.97 -16.67
CA TRP A 32 -14.87 10.87 -16.63
C TRP A 32 -13.95 10.55 -15.46
N ILE A 33 -12.65 10.66 -15.71
CA ILE A 33 -11.61 10.68 -14.69
C ILE A 33 -10.54 11.72 -14.99
N ALA A 34 -9.92 12.26 -13.95
CA ALA A 34 -8.75 13.12 -14.10
C ALA A 34 -7.53 12.29 -14.51
N SER A 35 -6.96 12.62 -15.67
CA SER A 35 -5.77 11.99 -16.23
C SER A 35 -4.52 12.85 -16.03
N TRP A 36 -4.70 14.15 -15.86
CA TRP A 36 -3.65 15.08 -15.46
C TRP A 36 -4.29 16.19 -14.63
N GLY A 37 -3.55 16.77 -13.70
CA GLY A 37 -3.97 17.94 -12.95
C GLY A 37 -2.83 18.55 -12.15
N THR A 38 -3.05 19.77 -11.67
CA THR A 38 -2.12 20.48 -10.78
C THR A 38 -2.84 21.30 -9.72
N SER A 39 -2.17 21.54 -8.59
CA SER A 39 -2.65 22.42 -7.52
C SER A 39 -2.51 23.89 -7.93
N GLN A 40 -3.55 24.67 -7.66
CA GLN A 40 -3.54 26.09 -8.02
C GLN A 40 -2.91 26.94 -6.91
N MET A 41 -2.11 27.92 -7.33
CA MET A 41 -1.42 28.91 -6.51
C MET A 41 -1.63 30.32 -7.10
N VAL A 42 -1.30 31.34 -6.31
CA VAL A 42 -1.06 32.67 -6.85
C VAL A 42 0.24 32.64 -7.64
N ALA A 43 0.21 33.14 -8.88
CA ALA A 43 1.37 33.33 -9.72
C ALA A 43 1.76 34.82 -9.69
N ASP A 44 2.77 35.16 -8.90
CA ASP A 44 3.26 36.52 -8.69
C ASP A 44 4.78 36.63 -8.95
N GLY A 45 5.28 37.87 -9.01
CA GLY A 45 6.70 38.15 -9.28
C GLY A 45 7.19 37.46 -10.55
N ASP A 46 8.33 36.76 -10.45
CA ASP A 46 8.94 35.99 -11.55
C ASP A 46 8.10 34.77 -11.98
N ASN A 47 7.07 34.42 -11.22
CA ASN A 47 6.14 33.35 -11.56
C ASN A 47 4.90 33.82 -12.29
N ALA A 48 4.67 35.12 -12.43
CA ALA A 48 3.53 35.66 -13.16
C ALA A 48 3.78 35.60 -14.68
N LEU A 49 2.70 35.52 -15.47
CA LEU A 49 2.81 35.80 -16.90
C LEU A 49 3.38 37.21 -17.09
N PRO A 50 4.27 37.39 -18.09
CA PRO A 50 4.67 38.72 -18.53
C PRO A 50 3.47 39.59 -18.87
N ALA A 51 3.67 40.91 -18.86
CA ALA A 51 2.64 41.87 -19.24
C ALA A 51 2.03 41.49 -20.60
N ILE A 52 0.71 41.31 -20.62
CA ILE A 52 -0.02 40.94 -21.83
C ILE A 52 -0.17 42.20 -22.71
N PRO A 53 0.25 42.15 -23.98
CA PRO A 53 0.15 43.29 -24.88
C PRO A 53 -1.30 43.55 -25.31
N ALA A 54 -1.55 44.67 -26.00
CA ALA A 54 -2.91 45.10 -26.35
C ALA A 54 -3.66 44.10 -27.25
N GLU A 55 -2.93 43.40 -28.10
CA GLU A 55 -3.40 42.31 -28.96
C GLU A 55 -3.68 40.99 -28.22
N GLY A 56 -3.47 40.95 -26.90
CA GLY A 56 -3.56 39.74 -26.09
C GLY A 56 -2.36 38.80 -26.28
N VAL A 57 -2.42 37.62 -25.67
CA VAL A 57 -1.37 36.60 -25.78
C VAL A 57 -1.98 35.22 -26.03
N THR A 58 -1.28 34.41 -26.82
CA THR A 58 -1.50 32.97 -26.91
C THR A 58 -0.55 32.26 -25.97
N LEU A 59 -1.10 31.50 -25.04
CA LEU A 59 -0.38 30.64 -24.10
C LEU A 59 -0.59 29.18 -24.49
N ARG A 60 0.46 28.47 -24.90
CA ARG A 60 0.45 27.03 -25.24
C ARG A 60 1.19 26.23 -24.18
N GLN A 61 0.51 25.30 -23.53
CA GLN A 61 1.01 24.57 -22.36
C GLN A 61 0.94 23.08 -22.63
N VAL A 62 2.04 22.38 -22.39
CA VAL A 62 2.12 20.92 -22.63
C VAL A 62 1.94 20.16 -21.32
N VAL A 63 1.12 19.11 -21.37
CA VAL A 63 0.85 18.22 -20.24
C VAL A 63 0.95 16.75 -20.67
N ARG A 64 1.45 15.90 -19.78
CA ARG A 64 1.55 14.45 -19.98
C ARG A 64 0.37 13.78 -19.29
N LEU A 65 -0.48 13.09 -20.05
CA LEU A 65 -1.58 12.31 -19.49
C LEU A 65 -1.06 11.09 -18.74
N SER A 66 -1.69 10.74 -17.62
CA SER A 66 -1.43 9.47 -16.92
C SER A 66 -2.15 8.31 -17.59
N THR A 67 -3.40 8.50 -18.01
CA THR A 67 -4.25 7.50 -18.69
C THR A 67 -4.95 8.06 -19.93
N GLY A 68 -5.51 7.18 -20.75
CA GLY A 68 -6.13 7.52 -22.04
C GLY A 68 -7.65 7.53 -21.98
N GLY A 69 -8.28 7.94 -23.08
CA GLY A 69 -9.73 7.90 -23.23
C GLY A 69 -10.20 8.36 -24.61
N ARG A 70 -11.52 8.28 -24.84
CA ARG A 70 -12.14 8.60 -26.14
C ARG A 70 -12.46 10.08 -26.31
N GLN A 71 -12.83 10.72 -25.22
CA GLN A 71 -13.14 12.15 -25.17
C GLN A 71 -12.25 12.82 -24.14
N VAL A 72 -11.97 14.09 -24.37
CA VAL A 72 -11.15 14.93 -23.50
C VAL A 72 -11.93 16.18 -23.14
N ARG A 73 -11.78 16.67 -21.91
CA ARG A 73 -12.20 18.01 -21.49
C ARG A 73 -11.15 18.63 -20.60
N VAL A 74 -11.05 19.96 -20.63
CA VAL A 74 -10.06 20.73 -19.87
C VAL A 74 -10.77 21.54 -18.80
N ARG A 75 -10.28 21.50 -17.56
CA ARG A 75 -10.71 22.41 -16.48
C ARG A 75 -9.76 23.60 -16.42
N LEU A 76 -10.33 24.79 -16.52
CA LEU A 76 -9.66 26.07 -16.36
C LEU A 76 -10.04 26.71 -15.02
N SER A 77 -9.11 27.39 -14.36
CA SER A 77 -9.25 27.91 -13.02
C SER A 77 -8.86 29.39 -12.93
N ASN A 78 -9.74 30.16 -12.29
CA ASN A 78 -9.52 31.52 -11.86
C ASN A 78 -9.65 31.62 -10.33
N ALA A 79 -9.28 30.54 -9.62
CA ALA A 79 -9.52 30.37 -8.19
C ALA A 79 -8.96 31.50 -7.30
N PHE A 80 -7.86 32.14 -7.72
CA PHE A 80 -7.27 33.27 -6.99
C PHE A 80 -7.54 34.62 -7.64
N GLY A 81 -8.06 34.65 -8.87
CA GLY A 81 -8.35 35.90 -9.56
C GLY A 81 -9.44 36.70 -8.85
N LYS A 82 -9.22 38.01 -8.72
CA LYS A 82 -10.21 38.95 -8.17
C LYS A 82 -11.09 39.61 -9.23
N GLN A 83 -10.82 39.31 -10.51
CA GLN A 83 -11.57 39.80 -11.67
C GLN A 83 -11.93 38.63 -12.58
N PRO A 84 -12.97 38.76 -13.43
CA PRO A 84 -13.29 37.74 -14.42
C PRO A 84 -12.11 37.49 -15.38
N LEU A 85 -11.78 36.21 -15.59
CA LEU A 85 -10.79 35.76 -16.56
C LEU A 85 -11.46 35.52 -17.90
N VAL A 86 -11.02 36.23 -18.94
CA VAL A 86 -11.49 36.03 -20.31
C VAL A 86 -10.56 35.08 -21.06
N VAL A 87 -11.11 33.98 -21.56
CA VAL A 87 -10.47 33.06 -22.50
C VAL A 87 -11.17 33.25 -23.84
N ALA A 88 -10.56 34.00 -24.76
CA ALA A 88 -11.20 34.39 -26.01
C ALA A 88 -11.27 33.22 -27.02
N ALA A 89 -10.28 32.33 -26.99
CA ALA A 89 -10.25 31.11 -27.78
C ALA A 89 -9.41 30.04 -27.07
N ALA A 90 -9.72 28.77 -27.30
CA ALA A 90 -8.93 27.65 -26.81
C ALA A 90 -8.82 26.53 -27.84
N HIS A 91 -7.69 25.82 -27.84
CA HIS A 91 -7.37 24.77 -28.81
C HIS A 91 -6.62 23.63 -28.12
N LEU A 92 -6.94 22.39 -28.48
CA LEU A 92 -6.31 21.18 -27.96
C LEU A 92 -5.66 20.41 -29.11
N ALA A 93 -4.37 20.12 -28.99
CA ALA A 93 -3.61 19.43 -30.02
C ALA A 93 -2.61 18.43 -29.43
N ARG A 94 -2.01 17.58 -30.27
CA ARG A 94 -0.86 16.75 -29.87
C ARG A 94 0.44 17.45 -30.22
N PRO A 95 1.40 17.58 -29.31
CA PRO A 95 2.71 18.10 -29.66
C PRO A 95 3.45 17.10 -30.57
N LEU A 96 4.22 17.63 -31.53
CA LEU A 96 4.99 16.80 -32.47
C LEU A 96 6.28 16.23 -31.85
N ALA A 97 6.76 16.85 -30.77
CA ALA A 97 7.86 16.38 -29.93
C ALA A 97 7.80 17.04 -28.55
N LEU A 98 8.35 16.37 -27.54
CA LEU A 98 8.46 16.87 -26.18
C LEU A 98 9.22 18.21 -26.13
N GLY A 99 8.73 19.14 -25.31
CA GLY A 99 9.37 20.44 -25.12
C GLY A 99 9.30 21.39 -26.32
N THR A 100 8.50 21.08 -27.35
CA THR A 100 8.33 21.95 -28.53
C THR A 100 6.98 22.67 -28.55
N ALA A 101 6.95 23.86 -29.14
CA ALA A 101 5.70 24.59 -29.40
C ALA A 101 4.92 24.06 -30.62
N ARG A 102 5.42 23.01 -31.29
CA ARG A 102 4.86 22.49 -32.54
C ARG A 102 3.80 21.43 -32.26
N THR A 103 2.67 21.49 -32.95
CA THR A 103 1.55 20.57 -32.76
C THR A 103 1.02 20.00 -34.07
N ASP A 104 0.20 18.95 -33.97
CA ASP A 104 -0.74 18.60 -35.03
C ASP A 104 -1.86 19.67 -35.15
N ALA A 105 -2.80 19.44 -36.07
CA ALA A 105 -3.89 20.37 -36.35
C ALA A 105 -4.90 20.50 -35.19
N GLY A 106 -4.95 19.55 -34.25
CA GLY A 106 -5.80 19.59 -33.07
C GLY A 106 -7.31 19.80 -33.33
N VAL A 107 -7.99 20.31 -32.30
CA VAL A 107 -9.41 20.68 -32.29
C VAL A 107 -9.62 21.95 -31.45
N LEU A 108 -10.50 22.84 -31.92
CA LEU A 108 -10.94 23.97 -31.11
C LEU A 108 -11.78 23.47 -29.94
N LEU A 109 -11.55 24.06 -28.77
CA LEU A 109 -12.39 23.84 -27.59
C LEU A 109 -13.55 24.83 -27.61
N ALA A 110 -14.70 24.36 -27.15
CA ALA A 110 -15.87 25.20 -26.91
C ALA A 110 -16.22 25.21 -25.42
N PHE A 111 -17.02 26.18 -25.01
CA PHE A 111 -17.55 26.34 -23.66
C PHE A 111 -19.04 26.63 -23.78
N SER A 112 -19.88 25.62 -23.49
CA SER A 112 -21.33 25.69 -23.74
C SER A 112 -21.66 26.07 -25.18
N GLY A 113 -20.94 25.48 -26.14
CA GLY A 113 -21.07 25.70 -27.58
C GLY A 113 -20.43 26.99 -28.12
N ARG A 114 -19.76 27.79 -27.28
CA ARG A 114 -19.11 29.05 -27.68
C ARG A 114 -17.59 28.88 -27.80
N PRO A 115 -16.90 29.61 -28.70
CA PRO A 115 -15.46 29.48 -28.92
C PRO A 115 -14.58 29.98 -27.76
N GLY A 116 -15.15 30.74 -26.83
CA GLY A 116 -14.47 31.30 -25.66
C GLY A 116 -15.41 31.42 -24.46
N ALA A 117 -14.85 31.81 -23.32
CA ALA A 117 -15.56 31.93 -22.06
C ALA A 117 -15.03 33.05 -21.16
N THR A 118 -15.89 33.48 -20.23
CA THR A 118 -15.50 34.34 -19.12
C THR A 118 -15.69 33.56 -17.83
N ILE A 119 -14.61 33.32 -17.10
CA ILE A 119 -14.60 32.61 -15.83
C ILE A 119 -14.69 33.65 -14.71
N PRO A 120 -15.73 33.65 -13.86
CA PRO A 120 -15.83 34.59 -12.75
C PRO A 120 -14.62 34.56 -11.80
N ALA A 121 -14.45 35.62 -11.02
CA ALA A 121 -13.46 35.66 -9.93
C ALA A 121 -13.69 34.49 -8.96
N GLY A 122 -12.62 33.77 -8.60
CA GLY A 122 -12.67 32.62 -7.70
C GLY A 122 -13.31 31.35 -8.27
N ALA A 123 -13.71 31.34 -9.54
CA ALA A 123 -14.43 30.22 -10.17
C ALA A 123 -13.55 29.37 -11.07
N GLU A 124 -14.09 28.23 -11.47
CA GLU A 124 -13.48 27.29 -12.41
C GLU A 124 -14.52 26.89 -13.47
N LEU A 125 -14.03 26.49 -14.65
CA LEU A 125 -14.87 26.18 -15.79
C LEU A 125 -14.32 25.00 -16.58
N TYR A 126 -15.19 24.10 -17.01
CA TYR A 126 -14.86 23.03 -17.94
C TYR A 126 -15.13 23.46 -19.38
N SER A 127 -14.26 23.04 -20.29
CA SER A 127 -14.59 22.99 -21.72
C SER A 127 -15.67 21.94 -21.99
N ASP A 128 -16.36 22.07 -23.12
CA ASP A 128 -17.17 21.01 -23.68
C ASP A 128 -16.29 19.78 -23.99
N PRO A 129 -16.84 18.55 -23.88
CA PRO A 129 -16.13 17.35 -24.32
C PRO A 129 -15.79 17.37 -25.81
N VAL A 130 -14.54 17.10 -26.16
CA VAL A 130 -14.12 16.90 -27.56
C VAL A 130 -13.80 15.43 -27.82
N THR A 131 -14.24 14.92 -28.96
CA THR A 131 -13.90 13.55 -29.39
C THR A 131 -12.50 13.55 -29.98
N MET A 132 -11.52 13.21 -29.14
CA MET A 132 -10.12 13.12 -29.48
C MET A 132 -9.56 11.90 -28.76
N PRO A 133 -9.49 10.72 -29.42
CA PRO A 133 -8.90 9.54 -28.81
C PRO A 133 -7.45 9.80 -28.42
N VAL A 134 -7.12 9.58 -27.15
CA VAL A 134 -5.78 9.79 -26.59
C VAL A 134 -5.31 8.51 -25.92
N ALA A 135 -4.08 8.10 -26.25
CA ALA A 135 -3.46 6.94 -25.64
C ALA A 135 -3.05 7.23 -24.18
N PRO A 136 -3.02 6.20 -23.31
CA PRO A 136 -2.42 6.33 -21.99
C PRO A 136 -0.98 6.81 -22.13
N GLY A 137 -0.67 7.93 -21.51
CA GLY A 137 0.63 8.52 -21.68
C GLY A 137 0.85 9.33 -22.95
N ALA A 138 -0.20 9.84 -23.59
CA ALA A 138 -0.03 10.87 -24.60
C ALA A 138 0.33 12.22 -23.96
N ASP A 139 1.05 13.04 -24.71
CA ASP A 139 1.19 14.47 -24.43
C ASP A 139 0.06 15.24 -25.12
N LEU A 140 -0.40 16.31 -24.48
CA LEU A 140 -1.37 17.25 -25.05
C LEU A 140 -0.86 18.67 -24.91
N ALA A 141 -1.07 19.48 -25.95
CA ALA A 141 -0.82 20.90 -25.97
C ALA A 141 -2.16 21.65 -25.88
N ILE A 142 -2.33 22.43 -24.82
CA ILE A 142 -3.50 23.28 -24.57
C ILE A 142 -3.10 24.71 -24.89
N SER A 143 -3.69 25.29 -25.92
CA SER A 143 -3.46 26.69 -26.31
C SER A 143 -4.64 27.55 -25.91
N LEU A 144 -4.40 28.65 -25.21
CA LEU A 144 -5.40 29.60 -24.74
C LEU A 144 -5.04 30.98 -25.28
N HIS A 145 -6.02 31.72 -25.82
CA HIS A 145 -5.85 33.14 -26.10
C HIS A 145 -6.46 33.96 -24.96
N LEU A 146 -5.62 34.72 -24.28
CA LEU A 146 -5.97 35.58 -23.16
C LEU A 146 -5.84 37.05 -23.60
N PRO A 147 -6.95 37.81 -23.68
CA PRO A 147 -6.89 39.25 -23.98
C PRO A 147 -6.23 40.07 -22.87
N ALA A 148 -6.31 39.59 -21.62
CA ALA A 148 -5.73 40.23 -20.45
C ALA A 148 -5.48 39.17 -19.35
N ALA A 149 -4.55 39.47 -18.44
CA ALA A 149 -4.23 38.59 -17.33
C ALA A 149 -5.09 38.98 -16.11
N PRO A 150 -5.66 38.02 -15.37
CA PRO A 150 -6.36 38.33 -14.14
C PRO A 150 -5.35 38.69 -13.05
N THR A 151 -5.67 39.64 -12.17
CA THR A 151 -4.80 40.00 -11.04
C THR A 151 -5.53 39.70 -9.72
N PRO A 152 -4.93 38.92 -8.80
CA PRO A 152 -3.71 38.12 -8.99
C PRO A 152 -3.96 36.95 -9.96
N GLN A 153 -2.88 36.45 -10.57
CA GLN A 153 -2.96 35.36 -11.55
C GLN A 153 -3.09 34.00 -10.86
N THR A 154 -3.91 33.12 -11.42
CA THR A 154 -3.99 31.72 -11.00
C THR A 154 -3.04 30.89 -11.86
N GLY A 155 -2.15 30.14 -11.23
CA GLY A 155 -1.22 29.27 -11.93
C GLY A 155 -0.51 28.28 -11.02
N HIS A 156 0.53 27.68 -11.55
CA HIS A 156 1.36 26.71 -10.87
C HIS A 156 2.81 26.82 -11.39
N PRO A 157 3.72 27.42 -10.60
CA PRO A 157 5.10 27.63 -11.02
C PRO A 157 5.89 26.34 -11.21
N GLY A 158 5.46 25.29 -10.52
CA GLY A 158 6.10 24.00 -10.49
C GLY A 158 5.88 23.09 -11.71
N SER A 159 5.73 23.61 -12.92
CA SER A 159 5.27 22.78 -14.05
C SER A 159 6.24 21.63 -14.42
N ARG A 160 7.55 21.89 -14.34
CA ARG A 160 8.61 21.02 -14.91
C ARG A 160 8.28 20.62 -16.36
N ALA A 161 7.63 21.52 -17.09
CA ALA A 161 7.25 21.38 -18.49
C ALA A 161 7.39 22.74 -19.18
N ASN A 162 7.72 22.74 -20.46
CA ASN A 162 7.77 23.98 -21.23
C ASN A 162 6.35 24.42 -21.58
N SER A 163 6.09 25.70 -21.37
CA SER A 163 4.97 26.44 -21.90
C SER A 163 5.49 27.56 -22.81
N PHE A 164 4.65 28.05 -23.72
CA PHE A 164 5.02 28.98 -24.76
C PHE A 164 4.06 30.16 -24.81
N THR A 165 4.58 31.36 -25.00
CA THR A 165 3.78 32.57 -25.17
C THR A 165 4.12 33.29 -26.46
N LEU A 166 3.09 33.70 -27.20
CA LEU A 166 3.23 34.51 -28.42
C LEU A 166 2.15 35.61 -28.41
N PRO A 167 2.49 36.90 -28.62
CA PRO A 167 1.50 37.97 -28.75
C PRO A 167 0.45 37.67 -29.82
N GLY A 168 -0.81 38.04 -29.59
CA GLY A 168 -1.91 37.83 -30.54
C GLY A 168 -2.63 36.47 -30.40
N ALA A 169 -3.54 36.20 -31.35
CA ALA A 169 -4.43 35.05 -31.36
C ALA A 169 -3.94 33.95 -32.32
N HIS A 170 -3.18 32.99 -31.80
CA HIS A 170 -2.46 31.95 -32.54
C HIS A 170 -2.79 30.53 -32.03
N VAL A 171 -3.95 30.34 -31.39
CA VAL A 171 -4.27 29.08 -30.68
C VAL A 171 -4.23 27.83 -31.56
N ALA A 172 -4.62 27.96 -32.83
CA ALA A 172 -4.67 26.88 -33.81
C ALA A 172 -3.41 26.76 -34.69
N ASP A 173 -2.44 27.69 -34.55
CA ASP A 173 -1.24 27.69 -35.39
C ASP A 173 -0.37 26.47 -35.06
N PRO A 174 -0.08 25.57 -36.02
CA PRO A 174 0.72 24.37 -35.76
C PRO A 174 2.14 24.66 -35.28
N VAL A 175 2.65 25.87 -35.58
CA VAL A 175 3.98 26.34 -35.18
C VAL A 175 3.86 27.75 -34.62
N LEU A 176 4.23 27.93 -33.34
CA LEU A 176 4.36 29.27 -32.75
C LEU A 176 5.79 29.80 -32.98
N ALA A 177 6.05 30.28 -34.19
CA ALA A 177 7.35 30.84 -34.54
C ALA A 177 7.64 32.10 -33.69
N GLY A 178 8.82 32.14 -33.06
CA GLY A 178 9.21 33.27 -32.20
C GLY A 178 8.57 33.29 -30.81
N ALA A 179 7.88 32.22 -30.40
CA ALA A 179 7.30 32.15 -29.06
C ALA A 179 8.39 32.14 -27.97
N ALA A 180 8.15 32.91 -26.91
CA ALA A 180 8.95 32.83 -25.70
C ALA A 180 8.63 31.53 -24.95
N THR A 181 9.64 30.95 -24.29
CA THR A 181 9.50 29.71 -23.51
C THR A 181 9.58 30.05 -22.03
N LEU A 182 8.71 29.42 -21.23
CA LEU A 182 8.68 29.52 -19.78
C LEU A 182 8.36 28.14 -19.18
N THR A 183 8.56 27.97 -17.87
CA THR A 183 8.39 26.67 -17.19
C THR A 183 7.34 26.74 -16.08
N HIS A 184 6.18 27.30 -16.41
CA HIS A 184 5.04 27.46 -15.50
C HIS A 184 3.76 27.01 -16.21
N TRP A 185 2.77 26.60 -15.42
CA TRP A 185 1.41 26.45 -15.90
C TRP A 185 0.56 27.62 -15.39
N TYR A 186 -0.37 28.09 -16.21
CA TYR A 186 -1.33 29.13 -15.86
C TYR A 186 -2.72 28.70 -16.27
N VAL A 187 -3.70 29.00 -15.43
CA VAL A 187 -5.14 28.77 -15.67
C VAL A 187 -5.55 27.30 -15.82
N ILE A 188 -4.71 26.39 -16.33
CA ILE A 188 -5.07 24.97 -16.49
C ILE A 188 -5.03 24.25 -15.13
N ALA A 189 -6.11 23.53 -14.81
CA ALA A 189 -6.28 22.83 -13.53
C ALA A 189 -6.36 21.31 -13.68
N ASP A 190 -7.04 20.82 -14.71
CA ASP A 190 -7.11 19.39 -15.06
C ASP A 190 -7.25 19.16 -16.55
N VAL A 191 -6.83 17.97 -16.96
CA VAL A 191 -7.32 17.31 -18.17
C VAL A 191 -7.99 16.02 -17.77
N GLU A 192 -9.26 15.91 -18.13
CA GLU A 192 -10.08 14.73 -17.86
C GLU A 192 -10.35 13.97 -19.15
N VAL A 193 -10.40 12.66 -19.02
CA VAL A 193 -10.70 11.74 -20.13
C VAL A 193 -11.92 10.91 -19.81
N SER A 194 -12.71 10.61 -20.83
CA SER A 194 -13.83 9.68 -20.72
C SER A 194 -13.41 8.27 -21.14
N ASP A 195 -13.51 7.32 -20.20
CA ASP A 195 -13.31 5.89 -20.41
C ASP A 195 -14.26 5.09 -19.50
N PRO A 196 -15.26 4.39 -20.06
CA PRO A 196 -16.16 3.53 -19.29
C PRO A 196 -15.44 2.40 -18.52
N ALA A 197 -14.24 2.01 -18.95
CA ALA A 197 -13.41 1.01 -18.26
C ALA A 197 -12.57 1.60 -17.12
N SER A 198 -12.72 2.89 -16.81
CA SER A 198 -11.93 3.58 -15.81
C SER A 198 -12.09 2.99 -14.40
N ALA A 199 -10.96 2.80 -13.72
CA ALA A 199 -10.91 2.33 -12.34
C ALA A 199 -10.92 3.47 -11.31
N GLY A 200 -10.67 4.72 -11.74
CA GLY A 200 -10.65 5.92 -10.90
C GLY A 200 -9.34 6.71 -11.03
N THR A 201 -9.15 7.69 -10.15
CA THR A 201 -7.96 8.54 -10.06
C THR A 201 -7.31 8.41 -8.69
N VAL A 202 -5.97 8.36 -8.68
CA VAL A 202 -5.15 8.60 -7.49
C VAL A 202 -4.59 10.02 -7.53
N VAL A 203 -4.73 10.75 -6.44
CA VAL A 203 -4.11 12.08 -6.26
C VAL A 203 -2.87 11.94 -5.39
N THR A 204 -1.71 12.34 -5.88
CA THR A 204 -0.50 12.48 -5.05
C THR A 204 -0.42 13.92 -4.57
N ILE A 205 -0.63 14.17 -3.28
CA ILE A 205 -0.68 15.51 -2.70
C ILE A 205 0.47 15.70 -1.72
N GLY A 206 1.11 16.86 -1.79
CA GLY A 206 2.26 17.14 -0.94
C GLY A 206 3.00 18.44 -1.24
N ASP A 207 4.25 18.47 -0.80
CA ASP A 207 5.17 19.59 -0.94
C ASP A 207 6.06 19.50 -2.20
N SER A 208 7.22 20.19 -2.21
CA SER A 208 8.21 20.22 -3.30
C SER A 208 8.72 18.85 -3.72
N ILE A 209 8.73 17.87 -2.81
CA ILE A 209 9.12 16.49 -3.12
C ILE A 209 8.04 15.83 -4.00
N THR A 210 6.77 16.06 -3.69
CA THR A 210 5.67 15.59 -4.55
C THR A 210 5.59 16.38 -5.85
N ASP A 211 5.81 17.68 -5.78
CA ASP A 211 5.82 18.60 -6.91
C ASP A 211 6.95 18.29 -7.93
N GLY A 212 8.02 17.62 -7.47
CA GLY A 212 9.13 17.17 -8.30
C GLY A 212 10.25 18.19 -8.45
N TYR A 213 10.60 18.90 -7.38
CA TYR A 213 11.75 19.79 -7.37
C TYR A 213 13.03 19.09 -7.81
N GLY A 214 13.88 19.75 -8.59
CA GLY A 214 15.10 19.18 -9.15
C GLY A 214 14.90 18.32 -10.42
N VAL A 215 13.66 17.99 -10.79
CA VAL A 215 13.37 17.32 -12.06
C VAL A 215 13.55 18.30 -13.22
N LEU A 216 14.36 17.92 -14.21
CA LEU A 216 14.57 18.71 -15.42
C LEU A 216 13.27 18.83 -16.24
N PRO A 217 12.98 20.00 -16.83
CA PRO A 217 11.78 20.19 -17.64
C PRO A 217 11.59 19.15 -18.75
N ASN A 218 10.34 18.71 -18.95
CA ASN A 218 9.91 17.77 -20.00
C ASN A 218 10.45 16.33 -19.88
N THR A 219 11.15 16.00 -18.79
CA THR A 219 11.65 14.62 -18.56
C THR A 219 10.60 13.70 -17.97
N ASN A 220 9.54 14.24 -17.33
CA ASN A 220 8.50 13.48 -16.63
C ASN A 220 9.08 12.44 -15.66
N ALA A 221 10.06 12.86 -14.86
CA ALA A 221 10.81 11.99 -13.94
C ALA A 221 10.46 12.21 -12.45
N ARG A 222 9.28 12.78 -12.17
CA ARG A 222 8.77 12.89 -10.78
C ARG A 222 8.36 11.50 -10.29
N TRP A 223 8.32 11.26 -8.98
CA TRP A 223 7.92 9.94 -8.47
C TRP A 223 6.47 9.58 -8.85
N SER A 224 5.59 10.57 -9.00
CA SER A 224 4.21 10.41 -9.48
C SER A 224 4.14 10.02 -10.96
N ASP A 225 5.08 10.48 -11.80
CA ASP A 225 5.19 10.06 -13.20
C ASP A 225 5.65 8.59 -13.31
N VAL A 226 6.58 8.18 -12.44
CA VAL A 226 7.04 6.79 -12.33
C VAL A 226 5.88 5.89 -11.87
N LEU A 227 5.09 6.33 -10.88
CA LEU A 227 3.87 5.63 -10.48
C LEU A 227 2.88 5.51 -11.64
N ALA A 228 2.62 6.59 -12.37
CA ALA A 228 1.72 6.57 -13.54
C ALA A 228 2.21 5.58 -14.62
N GLN A 229 3.52 5.53 -14.89
CA GLN A 229 4.10 4.56 -15.80
C GLN A 229 3.87 3.11 -15.33
N ARG A 230 4.08 2.83 -14.04
CA ARG A 230 3.89 1.49 -13.47
C ARG A 230 2.42 1.05 -13.48
N LEU A 231 1.49 1.96 -13.17
CA LEU A 231 0.05 1.68 -13.25
C LEU A 231 -0.37 1.35 -14.68
N ARG A 232 0.05 2.17 -15.67
CA ARG A 232 -0.17 1.88 -17.10
C ARG A 232 0.39 0.53 -17.54
N GLY A 233 1.55 0.14 -17.01
CA GLY A 233 2.22 -1.12 -17.33
C GLY A 233 1.55 -2.36 -16.72
N ASN A 234 0.58 -2.21 -15.82
CA ASN A 234 -0.08 -3.33 -15.15
C ASN A 234 -1.55 -3.46 -15.59
N ALA A 235 -1.94 -4.66 -16.04
CA ALA A 235 -3.27 -4.91 -16.58
C ALA A 235 -4.43 -4.56 -15.63
N SER A 236 -4.24 -4.74 -14.32
CA SER A 236 -5.27 -4.48 -13.29
C SER A 236 -5.42 -3.01 -12.91
N THR A 237 -4.45 -2.17 -13.27
CA THR A 237 -4.41 -0.77 -12.85
C THR A 237 -4.18 0.21 -14.01
N ARG A 238 -4.08 -0.27 -15.26
CA ARG A 238 -3.83 0.55 -16.46
C ARG A 238 -4.88 1.62 -16.76
N THR A 239 -6.08 1.50 -16.18
CA THR A 239 -7.19 2.45 -16.33
C THR A 239 -7.31 3.41 -15.15
N ILE A 240 -6.23 3.56 -14.35
CA ILE A 240 -6.16 4.50 -13.22
C ILE A 240 -5.42 5.77 -13.66
N GLY A 241 -6.06 6.93 -13.44
CA GLY A 241 -5.43 8.23 -13.59
C GLY A 241 -4.57 8.60 -12.38
N VAL A 242 -3.51 9.38 -12.60
CA VAL A 242 -2.64 9.95 -11.56
C VAL A 242 -2.63 11.47 -11.72
N VAL A 243 -2.94 12.18 -10.64
CA VAL A 243 -2.85 13.64 -10.55
C VAL A 243 -1.77 14.02 -9.56
N ASN A 244 -0.89 14.94 -9.95
CA ASN A 244 0.12 15.50 -9.06
C ASN A 244 -0.38 16.84 -8.49
N ALA A 245 -0.68 16.85 -7.20
CA ALA A 245 -1.13 18.01 -6.44
C ALA A 245 -0.04 18.52 -5.48
N GLY A 246 1.24 18.40 -5.85
CA GLY A 246 2.37 18.99 -5.15
C GLY A 246 2.34 20.53 -5.17
N ILE A 247 2.91 21.17 -4.16
CA ILE A 247 3.25 22.60 -4.16
C ILE A 247 4.61 22.78 -3.50
N GLY A 248 5.57 23.42 -4.17
CA GLY A 248 6.85 23.77 -3.56
C GLY A 248 6.69 24.58 -2.27
N GLY A 249 7.45 24.25 -1.22
CA GLY A 249 7.40 24.96 0.06
C GLY A 249 6.06 24.87 0.80
N ASN A 250 5.16 23.95 0.41
CA ASN A 250 3.86 23.80 1.06
C ASN A 250 3.96 23.14 2.44
N ARG A 251 2.99 23.45 3.28
CA ARG A 251 2.95 23.09 4.69
C ARG A 251 1.57 22.57 5.03
N VAL A 252 1.50 21.73 6.06
CA VAL A 252 0.26 21.12 6.52
C VAL A 252 -0.66 22.14 7.19
N LEU A 253 -0.10 22.97 8.08
CA LEU A 253 -0.90 23.80 9.00
C LEU A 253 -1.00 25.27 8.60
N LEU A 254 0.11 25.85 8.15
CA LEU A 254 0.20 27.26 7.79
C LEU A 254 0.49 27.41 6.31
N ASP A 255 0.18 28.56 5.74
CA ASP A 255 0.52 28.79 4.34
C ASP A 255 2.04 28.81 4.14
N GLY A 256 2.45 28.49 2.92
CA GLY A 256 3.83 28.59 2.45
C GLY A 256 3.86 29.40 1.16
N LEU A 257 4.51 28.88 0.12
CA LEU A 257 4.38 29.49 -1.22
C LEU A 257 2.97 29.36 -1.80
N GLY A 258 2.15 28.44 -1.26
CA GLY A 258 0.72 28.31 -1.56
C GLY A 258 -0.10 28.04 -0.31
N PRO A 259 -1.44 27.92 -0.44
CA PRO A 259 -2.32 27.64 0.69
C PRO A 259 -1.94 26.35 1.39
N ASN A 260 -2.07 26.30 2.72
CA ASN A 260 -1.79 25.11 3.52
C ASN A 260 -2.62 23.89 3.06
N LEU A 261 -2.05 22.70 3.26
CA LEU A 261 -2.66 21.43 2.85
C LEU A 261 -4.07 21.26 3.43
N LEU A 262 -4.25 21.57 4.72
CA LEU A 262 -5.54 21.37 5.38
C LEU A 262 -6.66 22.20 4.73
N ALA A 263 -6.36 23.42 4.30
CA ALA A 263 -7.30 24.28 3.59
C ALA A 263 -7.56 23.80 2.16
N ARG A 264 -6.53 23.40 1.41
CA ARG A 264 -6.66 23.02 -0.01
C ARG A 264 -7.10 21.58 -0.26
N PHE A 265 -7.13 20.72 0.76
CA PHE A 265 -7.42 19.30 0.61
C PHE A 265 -8.72 19.01 -0.16
N ASP A 266 -9.80 19.76 0.10
CA ASP A 266 -11.07 19.56 -0.60
C ASP A 266 -10.95 19.86 -2.09
N ARG A 267 -10.33 20.99 -2.44
CA ARG A 267 -10.14 21.42 -3.83
C ARG A 267 -9.18 20.50 -4.58
N ASP A 268 -8.07 20.12 -3.95
CA ASP A 268 -6.98 19.44 -4.62
C ASP A 268 -7.14 17.92 -4.63
N VAL A 269 -7.91 17.35 -3.70
CA VAL A 269 -8.19 15.91 -3.61
C VAL A 269 -9.67 15.61 -3.86
N ILE A 270 -10.57 16.04 -2.98
CA ILE A 270 -11.98 15.59 -2.97
C ILE A 270 -12.73 16.01 -4.24
N ALA A 271 -12.47 17.22 -4.73
CA ALA A 271 -13.11 17.77 -5.92
C ALA A 271 -12.56 17.18 -7.23
N ARG A 272 -11.53 16.32 -7.21
CA ARG A 272 -10.95 15.74 -8.43
C ARG A 272 -11.86 14.66 -8.99
N THR A 273 -12.19 14.78 -10.27
CA THR A 273 -13.09 13.83 -10.94
C THR A 273 -12.55 12.40 -10.88
N GLY A 274 -13.38 11.50 -10.36
CA GLY A 274 -13.07 10.07 -10.29
C GLY A 274 -12.07 9.67 -9.21
N VAL A 275 -11.70 10.58 -8.30
CA VAL A 275 -10.78 10.26 -7.19
C VAL A 275 -11.31 9.09 -6.35
N ARG A 276 -10.42 8.16 -6.04
CA ARG A 276 -10.69 7.05 -5.11
C ARG A 276 -9.55 6.82 -4.12
N TRP A 277 -8.37 7.36 -4.43
CA TRP A 277 -7.19 7.25 -3.59
C TRP A 277 -6.48 8.59 -3.53
N ALA A 278 -5.88 8.88 -2.37
CA ALA A 278 -4.97 10.00 -2.20
C ALA A 278 -3.72 9.51 -1.47
N ILE A 279 -2.54 9.90 -1.95
CA ILE A 279 -1.26 9.67 -1.27
C ILE A 279 -0.80 11.03 -0.73
N VAL A 280 -0.73 11.16 0.59
CA VAL A 280 -0.28 12.39 1.27
C VAL A 280 1.18 12.22 1.67
N LEU A 281 2.06 13.03 1.10
CA LEU A 281 3.47 13.16 1.50
C LEU A 281 3.76 14.64 1.74
N GLU A 282 3.62 15.08 2.99
CA GLU A 282 3.80 16.49 3.37
C GLU A 282 4.29 16.60 4.82
N GLY A 283 4.68 17.80 5.25
CA GLY A 283 5.11 18.11 6.63
C GLY A 283 6.59 18.44 6.78
N VAL A 284 7.41 18.25 5.73
CA VAL A 284 8.85 18.56 5.79
C VAL A 284 9.09 20.05 5.98
N ASN A 285 8.28 20.91 5.35
CA ASN A 285 8.41 22.37 5.48
C ASN A 285 7.83 22.88 6.80
N ASP A 286 6.87 22.19 7.43
CA ASP A 286 6.42 22.52 8.78
C ASP A 286 7.55 22.34 9.79
N LEU A 287 8.30 21.23 9.66
CA LEU A 287 9.49 20.93 10.46
C LEU A 287 10.62 21.93 10.16
N GLY A 288 10.93 22.13 8.88
CA GLY A 288 12.05 22.98 8.47
C GLY A 288 11.86 24.45 8.82
N VAL A 289 10.67 25.01 8.59
CA VAL A 289 10.38 26.42 8.88
C VAL A 289 10.36 26.69 10.39
N LEU A 290 10.00 25.71 11.23
CA LEU A 290 9.94 25.89 12.68
C LEU A 290 11.27 26.38 13.26
N THR A 291 12.39 25.87 12.75
CA THR A 291 13.73 26.15 13.29
C THR A 291 14.60 27.00 12.35
N ARG A 292 14.08 27.40 11.18
CA ARG A 292 14.87 28.02 10.11
C ARG A 292 15.55 29.32 10.55
N GLU A 293 14.79 30.23 11.16
CA GLU A 293 15.27 31.58 11.52
C GLU A 293 15.84 31.65 12.95
N ALA A 294 15.32 30.81 13.86
CA ALA A 294 15.73 30.78 15.27
C ALA A 294 15.37 29.42 15.89
N PRO A 295 16.05 29.00 17.00
CA PRO A 295 15.68 27.80 17.74
C PRO A 295 14.23 27.87 18.26
N ALA A 296 13.52 26.74 18.20
CA ALA A 296 12.19 26.62 18.76
C ALA A 296 12.22 26.07 20.19
N THR A 297 11.27 26.50 21.01
CA THR A 297 11.09 25.99 22.37
C THR A 297 10.50 24.57 22.34
N PRO A 298 10.70 23.76 23.40
CA PRO A 298 10.07 22.43 23.50
C PRO A 298 8.55 22.45 23.34
N ALA A 299 7.88 23.52 23.78
CA ALA A 299 6.44 23.69 23.64
C ALA A 299 6.03 23.89 22.17
N GLN A 300 6.83 24.59 21.37
CA GLN A 300 6.57 24.79 19.95
C GLN A 300 6.77 23.50 19.14
N HIS A 301 7.82 22.72 19.44
CA HIS A 301 8.02 21.38 18.89
C HIS A 301 6.83 20.46 19.18
N ALA A 302 6.41 20.38 20.44
CA ALA A 302 5.26 19.58 20.85
C ALA A 302 3.95 20.05 20.16
N ALA A 303 3.73 21.36 20.05
CA ALA A 303 2.56 21.92 19.37
C ALA A 303 2.55 21.62 17.88
N LEU A 304 3.71 21.66 17.21
CA LEU A 304 3.83 21.32 15.79
C LEU A 304 3.44 19.85 15.56
N VAL A 305 4.04 18.92 16.30
CA VAL A 305 3.76 17.48 16.16
C VAL A 305 2.28 17.19 16.43
N ALA A 306 1.70 17.78 17.48
CA ALA A 306 0.28 17.63 17.78
C ALA A 306 -0.62 18.19 16.66
N GLY A 307 -0.29 19.38 16.15
CA GLY A 307 -1.03 20.03 15.07
C GLY A 307 -1.01 19.22 13.78
N VAL A 308 0.18 18.82 13.30
CA VAL A 308 0.34 18.06 12.05
C VAL A 308 -0.40 16.72 12.13
N THR A 309 -0.24 15.99 13.23
CA THR A 309 -0.92 14.70 13.39
C THR A 309 -2.45 14.84 13.53
N ALA A 310 -2.94 15.93 14.14
CA ALA A 310 -4.38 16.25 14.16
C ALA A 310 -4.92 16.59 12.77
N ALA A 311 -4.18 17.37 11.97
CA ALA A 311 -4.55 17.69 10.60
C ALA A 311 -4.62 16.44 9.71
N TYR A 312 -3.70 15.48 9.89
CA TYR A 312 -3.76 14.18 9.21
C TYR A 312 -5.04 13.40 9.53
N ARG A 313 -5.48 13.40 10.79
CA ARG A 313 -6.77 12.79 11.16
C ARG A 313 -7.94 13.47 10.46
N GLN A 314 -7.98 14.80 10.46
CA GLN A 314 -9.07 15.53 9.79
C GLN A 314 -9.12 15.28 8.28
N MET A 315 -7.96 15.18 7.63
CA MET A 315 -7.92 14.83 6.20
C MET A 315 -8.36 13.39 5.94
N ALA A 316 -8.02 12.45 6.83
CA ALA A 316 -8.52 11.07 6.75
C ALA A 316 -10.04 11.03 6.88
N ASP A 317 -10.60 11.70 7.88
CA ASP A 317 -12.05 11.78 8.09
C ASP A 317 -12.76 12.39 6.86
N ARG A 318 -12.22 13.49 6.30
CA ARG A 318 -12.73 14.11 5.07
C ARG A 318 -12.62 13.17 3.87
N ALA A 319 -11.50 12.48 3.68
CA ALA A 319 -11.34 11.52 2.60
C ALA A 319 -12.36 10.37 2.71
N HIS A 320 -12.50 9.79 3.90
CA HIS A 320 -13.42 8.68 4.17
C HIS A 320 -14.88 9.07 4.00
N ALA A 321 -15.27 10.29 4.39
CA ALA A 321 -16.61 10.83 4.14
C ALA A 321 -16.98 10.87 2.65
N HIS A 322 -15.98 10.95 1.76
CA HIS A 322 -16.13 10.92 0.31
C HIS A 322 -15.75 9.58 -0.33
N GLY A 323 -15.53 8.52 0.46
CA GLY A 323 -15.17 7.19 -0.04
C GLY A 323 -13.77 7.13 -0.66
N ILE A 324 -12.89 8.06 -0.32
CA ILE A 324 -11.51 8.13 -0.78
C ILE A 324 -10.62 7.43 0.23
N ARG A 325 -9.76 6.53 -0.24
CA ARG A 325 -8.72 5.90 0.59
C ARG A 325 -7.54 6.85 0.74
N LEU A 326 -7.21 7.20 1.98
CA LEU A 326 -6.07 8.05 2.30
C LEU A 326 -4.84 7.19 2.65
N ILE A 327 -3.77 7.36 1.88
CA ILE A 327 -2.51 6.64 2.02
C ILE A 327 -1.47 7.61 2.57
N GLY A 328 -0.85 7.25 3.70
CA GLY A 328 0.18 8.07 4.34
C GLY A 328 1.56 7.79 3.78
N GLY A 329 2.24 8.82 3.30
CA GLY A 329 3.67 8.81 2.99
C GLY A 329 4.47 9.34 4.18
N THR A 330 5.41 8.56 4.71
CA THR A 330 6.29 9.06 5.78
C THR A 330 7.18 10.18 5.27
N ILE A 331 7.37 11.24 6.07
CA ILE A 331 8.23 12.38 5.79
C ILE A 331 9.68 11.91 5.62
N THR A 332 10.31 12.24 4.49
CA THR A 332 11.69 11.86 4.18
C THR A 332 12.70 12.59 5.07
N PRO A 333 13.92 12.06 5.25
CA PRO A 333 14.95 12.72 6.03
C PRO A 333 15.33 14.09 5.46
N LEU A 334 15.71 15.02 6.35
CA LEU A 334 16.16 16.37 6.00
C LEU A 334 17.48 16.80 6.68
N MET A 335 18.11 15.93 7.49
CA MET A 335 19.30 16.35 8.26
C MET A 335 20.48 16.69 7.35
N GLY A 336 21.12 17.83 7.63
CA GLY A 336 22.20 18.37 6.82
C GLY A 336 21.75 19.42 5.80
N ASN A 337 20.45 19.63 5.61
CA ASN A 337 19.97 20.68 4.72
C ASN A 337 20.40 22.07 5.22
N GLU A 338 21.10 22.81 4.36
CA GLU A 338 21.66 24.12 4.70
C GLU A 338 20.60 25.23 4.71
N TYR A 339 19.42 25.01 4.13
CA TYR A 339 18.36 26.02 4.12
C TYR A 339 17.54 26.01 5.42
N TYR A 340 17.24 24.84 5.95
CA TYR A 340 16.42 24.67 7.17
C TYR A 340 17.22 24.53 8.46
N HIS A 341 18.53 24.28 8.37
CA HIS A 341 19.41 24.07 9.52
C HIS A 341 18.84 23.09 10.57
N PRO A 342 18.34 21.91 10.17
CA PRO A 342 17.62 21.03 11.10
C PRO A 342 18.56 20.46 12.17
N GLY A 343 18.05 20.41 13.40
CA GLY A 343 18.75 19.89 14.58
C GLY A 343 18.18 18.56 15.08
N PRO A 344 18.77 17.99 16.15
CA PRO A 344 18.27 16.77 16.80
C PRO A 344 16.78 16.82 17.17
N GLU A 345 16.28 17.99 17.57
CA GLU A 345 14.86 18.22 17.90
C GLU A 345 13.98 18.14 16.65
N THR A 346 14.41 18.69 15.52
CA THR A 346 13.71 18.57 14.23
C THR A 346 13.61 17.11 13.79
N GLU A 347 14.69 16.33 13.93
CA GLU A 347 14.66 14.89 13.63
C GLU A 347 13.76 14.12 14.61
N ALA A 348 13.77 14.47 15.89
CA ALA A 348 12.89 13.86 16.88
C ALA A 348 11.40 14.09 16.55
N ASP A 349 11.04 15.31 16.13
CA ASP A 349 9.68 15.64 15.68
C ASP A 349 9.31 14.88 14.40
N ARG A 350 10.21 14.82 13.42
CA ARG A 350 10.01 14.04 12.20
C ARG A 350 9.75 12.57 12.51
N GLN A 351 10.54 11.97 13.40
CA GLN A 351 10.34 10.59 13.84
C GLN A 351 9.04 10.40 14.61
N ALA A 352 8.62 11.40 15.42
CA ALA A 352 7.35 11.36 16.11
C ALA A 352 6.16 11.37 15.13
N ILE A 353 6.18 12.23 14.12
CA ILE A 353 5.17 12.28 13.06
C ILE A 353 5.20 11.00 12.22
N ASN A 354 6.37 10.51 11.83
CA ASN A 354 6.48 9.27 11.06
C ASN A 354 6.03 8.04 11.83
N ARG A 355 6.29 7.98 13.14
CA ARG A 355 5.72 6.95 14.01
C ARG A 355 4.19 7.02 14.01
N PHE A 356 3.62 8.22 14.14
CA PHE A 356 2.17 8.41 14.03
C PHE A 356 1.63 7.90 12.68
N ILE A 357 2.27 8.27 11.56
CA ILE A 357 1.88 7.79 10.22
C ILE A 357 1.86 6.26 10.17
N ARG A 358 2.88 5.60 10.72
CA ARG A 358 3.03 4.14 10.69
C ARG A 358 2.07 3.37 11.59
N THR A 359 1.64 3.94 12.73
CA THR A 359 1.01 3.15 13.81
C THR A 359 -0.35 3.66 14.27
N SER A 360 -0.85 4.78 13.77
CA SER A 360 -2.08 5.40 14.30
C SER A 360 -3.39 4.84 13.74
N ASP A 361 -3.33 3.96 12.74
CA ASP A 361 -4.48 3.51 11.93
C ASP A 361 -5.29 4.66 11.27
N THR A 362 -4.73 5.88 11.22
CA THR A 362 -5.34 7.05 10.57
C THR A 362 -5.42 6.89 9.05
N PHE A 363 -4.48 6.15 8.46
CA PHE A 363 -4.37 5.94 7.01
C PHE A 363 -4.80 4.52 6.64
N ASP A 364 -5.45 4.37 5.47
CA ASP A 364 -5.85 3.06 4.93
C ASP A 364 -4.64 2.19 4.55
N ALA A 365 -3.52 2.83 4.24
CA ALA A 365 -2.23 2.20 4.01
C ALA A 365 -1.09 3.21 4.24
N VAL A 366 0.14 2.71 4.37
CA VAL A 366 1.34 3.52 4.55
C VAL A 366 2.39 3.15 3.52
N ILE A 367 3.01 4.16 2.91
CA ILE A 367 4.20 4.03 2.07
C ILE A 367 5.35 4.67 2.84
N ASP A 368 6.31 3.85 3.26
CA ASP A 368 7.43 4.28 4.11
C ASP A 368 8.55 4.90 3.27
N PHE A 369 8.28 6.07 2.68
CA PHE A 369 9.25 6.84 1.89
C PHE A 369 10.54 7.15 2.67
N ASP A 370 10.46 7.39 3.99
CA ASP A 370 11.61 7.56 4.87
C ASP A 370 12.56 6.36 4.76
N ARG A 371 12.03 5.15 4.97
CA ARG A 371 12.83 3.93 4.86
C ARG A 371 13.36 3.69 3.45
N ILE A 372 12.62 4.10 2.42
CA ILE A 372 13.01 3.91 1.01
C ILE A 372 14.23 4.76 0.66
N VAL A 373 14.27 6.02 1.10
CA VAL A 373 15.29 6.97 0.64
C VAL A 373 16.40 7.26 1.65
N ARG A 374 16.25 6.87 2.92
CA ARG A 374 17.26 7.16 3.94
C ARG A 374 18.55 6.37 3.77
N ASP A 375 19.65 6.97 4.21
CA ASP A 375 20.94 6.28 4.31
C ASP A 375 20.85 5.17 5.38
N PRO A 376 21.26 3.91 5.08
CA PRO A 376 21.20 2.82 6.06
C PRO A 376 22.18 2.99 7.24
N VAL A 377 23.25 3.76 7.08
CA VAL A 377 24.24 4.09 8.11
C VAL A 377 23.85 5.35 8.87
N ARG A 378 23.27 6.34 8.18
CA ARG A 378 22.85 7.64 8.72
C ARG A 378 21.35 7.88 8.44
N PRO A 379 20.44 7.19 9.14
CA PRO A 379 19.01 7.15 8.79
C PRO A 379 18.27 8.48 8.94
N ASP A 380 18.93 9.49 9.50
CA ASP A 380 18.48 10.88 9.59
C ASP A 380 18.76 11.68 8.30
N ARG A 381 19.44 11.08 7.31
CA ARG A 381 19.79 11.68 6.01
C ARG A 381 19.29 10.86 4.83
N LEU A 382 19.18 11.51 3.67
CA LEU A 382 19.02 10.82 2.39
C LEU A 382 20.27 9.99 2.09
N ALA A 383 20.07 8.80 1.52
CA ALA A 383 21.17 8.00 1.00
C ALA A 383 21.88 8.81 -0.12
N PRO A 384 23.22 8.79 -0.22
CA PRO A 384 23.94 9.60 -1.20
C PRO A 384 23.47 9.42 -2.66
N ALA A 385 23.06 8.22 -3.04
CA ALA A 385 22.53 7.94 -4.37
C ALA A 385 21.15 8.60 -4.64
N PHE A 386 20.40 8.87 -3.57
CA PHE A 386 19.05 9.44 -3.62
C PHE A 386 19.01 10.91 -3.24
N ASP A 387 20.13 11.51 -2.86
CA ASP A 387 20.24 12.91 -2.50
C ASP A 387 20.57 13.76 -3.73
N SER A 388 19.84 14.85 -3.95
CA SER A 388 20.17 15.81 -5.01
C SER A 388 21.44 16.63 -4.72
N GLY A 389 21.92 16.58 -3.47
CA GLY A 389 23.06 17.33 -2.95
C GLY A 389 22.64 18.40 -1.94
N ASP A 390 21.35 18.70 -1.82
CA ASP A 390 20.82 19.68 -0.87
C ASP A 390 20.34 19.05 0.46
N HIS A 391 20.44 17.73 0.59
CA HIS A 391 20.04 16.96 1.77
C HIS A 391 18.54 17.05 2.10
N LEU A 392 17.70 17.41 1.13
CA LEU A 392 16.25 17.53 1.28
C LEU A 392 15.48 16.89 0.12
N HIS A 393 15.87 17.21 -1.11
CA HIS A 393 15.16 16.77 -2.30
C HIS A 393 15.78 15.49 -2.88
N PRO A 394 14.94 14.54 -3.34
CA PRO A 394 15.43 13.36 -4.04
C PRO A 394 16.18 13.71 -5.33
N SER A 395 17.26 12.98 -5.60
CA SER A 395 17.87 12.89 -6.92
C SER A 395 16.90 12.21 -7.92
N PRO A 396 17.19 12.22 -9.23
CA PRO A 396 16.42 11.42 -10.19
C PRO A 396 16.32 9.92 -9.82
N ALA A 397 17.37 9.36 -9.21
CA ALA A 397 17.33 7.99 -8.70
C ALA A 397 16.45 7.86 -7.46
N GLY A 398 16.46 8.86 -6.56
CA GLY A 398 15.56 8.91 -5.41
C GLY A 398 14.08 8.99 -5.81
N TYR A 399 13.72 9.86 -6.77
CA TYR A 399 12.35 9.92 -7.30
C TYR A 399 11.90 8.61 -7.94
N ARG A 400 12.79 7.96 -8.71
CA ARG A 400 12.53 6.63 -9.26
C ARG A 400 12.26 5.61 -8.16
N ALA A 401 13.12 5.55 -7.15
CA ALA A 401 12.97 4.61 -6.02
C ALA A 401 11.64 4.82 -5.29
N MET A 402 11.25 6.07 -5.04
CA MET A 402 9.96 6.40 -4.44
C MET A 402 8.78 5.92 -5.29
N GLY A 403 8.77 6.22 -6.60
CA GLY A 403 7.69 5.80 -7.49
C GLY A 403 7.61 4.27 -7.68
N GLU A 404 8.75 3.57 -7.66
CA GLU A 404 8.84 2.12 -7.74
C GLU A 404 8.41 1.41 -6.45
N ALA A 405 8.54 2.07 -5.31
CA ALA A 405 8.18 1.49 -4.02
C ALA A 405 6.66 1.49 -3.74
N VAL A 406 5.88 2.30 -4.45
CA VAL A 406 4.41 2.33 -4.28
C VAL A 406 3.81 0.97 -4.68
N PRO A 407 3.15 0.22 -3.77
CA PRO A 407 2.54 -1.06 -4.13
C PRO A 407 1.29 -0.86 -4.99
N LEU A 408 1.27 -1.40 -6.21
CA LEU A 408 0.13 -1.22 -7.14
C LEU A 408 -1.16 -1.90 -6.63
N THR A 409 -1.03 -2.89 -5.74
CA THR A 409 -2.15 -3.59 -5.09
C THR A 409 -3.01 -2.65 -4.23
N LEU A 410 -2.49 -1.49 -3.82
CA LEU A 410 -3.27 -0.45 -3.15
C LEU A 410 -4.42 0.08 -4.02
N PHE A 411 -4.23 0.05 -5.34
CA PHE A 411 -5.15 0.62 -6.34
C PHE A 411 -5.87 -0.42 -7.17
N ALA A 412 -5.52 -1.70 -7.02
CA ALA A 412 -6.24 -2.77 -7.68
C ALA A 412 -7.69 -2.73 -7.20
N THR A 413 -8.59 -2.28 -8.07
CA THR A 413 -10.02 -2.48 -7.86
C THR A 413 -10.23 -3.98 -7.96
N SER A 414 -10.75 -4.58 -6.89
CA SER A 414 -11.46 -5.84 -7.01
C SER A 414 -12.49 -5.63 -8.11
N VAL A 415 -12.20 -6.14 -9.31
CA VAL A 415 -13.19 -6.23 -10.38
C VAL A 415 -14.43 -6.78 -9.72
N SER A 416 -15.57 -6.14 -9.97
CA SER A 416 -16.87 -6.61 -9.53
C SER A 416 -17.18 -7.92 -10.26
N ALA A 417 -16.40 -8.97 -10.00
CA ALA A 417 -16.93 -10.31 -9.93
C ALA A 417 -18.08 -10.21 -8.95
N THR A 418 -19.26 -10.64 -9.38
CA THR A 418 -20.30 -11.17 -8.50
C THR A 418 -19.68 -11.57 -7.19
N ARG A 419 -19.99 -10.81 -6.13
CA ARG A 419 -19.38 -10.94 -4.82
C ARG A 419 -19.80 -12.28 -4.24
N THR A 420 -19.20 -13.37 -4.72
CA THR A 420 -19.04 -14.58 -3.92
C THR A 420 -18.17 -14.11 -2.79
N LYS A 421 -18.83 -13.82 -1.66
CA LYS A 421 -18.23 -13.47 -0.37
C LYS A 421 -16.88 -14.20 -0.27
N ALA A 422 -15.77 -13.47 -0.48
CA ALA A 422 -14.46 -14.10 -0.50
C ALA A 422 -14.33 -14.88 0.80
N SER A 423 -14.13 -16.19 0.70
CA SER A 423 -14.06 -17.04 1.88
C SER A 423 -12.94 -16.51 2.76
N PRO A 424 -13.20 -16.25 4.06
CA PRO A 424 -12.16 -15.78 4.97
C PRO A 424 -10.94 -16.69 4.87
N PRO A 425 -9.72 -16.12 4.87
CA PRO A 425 -8.50 -16.90 4.71
C PRO A 425 -8.50 -17.99 5.79
N SER A 426 -8.09 -19.21 5.42
CA SER A 426 -8.01 -20.31 6.37
C SER A 426 -6.57 -20.72 6.62
N ILE A 427 -6.30 -21.28 7.79
CA ILE A 427 -4.98 -21.73 8.21
C ILE A 427 -5.09 -23.13 8.83
N ALA A 428 -4.26 -24.05 8.34
CA ALA A 428 -4.01 -25.34 8.95
C ALA A 428 -2.78 -25.23 9.86
N LEU A 429 -2.96 -25.60 11.12
CA LEU A 429 -1.90 -25.59 12.13
C LEU A 429 -1.16 -26.92 12.08
N THR A 430 0.14 -26.90 11.83
CA THR A 430 0.99 -28.10 11.82
C THR A 430 2.11 -27.96 12.84
N PHE A 431 2.40 -29.04 13.56
CA PHE A 431 3.38 -29.07 14.64
C PHE A 431 4.41 -30.16 14.39
N ASP A 432 5.65 -29.75 14.20
CA ASP A 432 6.80 -30.61 13.98
C ASP A 432 7.46 -30.98 15.31
N ASP A 433 8.35 -31.97 15.26
CA ASP A 433 9.15 -32.48 16.38
C ASP A 433 8.37 -33.11 17.54
N ILE A 434 7.20 -33.70 17.30
CA ILE A 434 6.54 -34.51 18.35
C ILE A 434 7.43 -35.72 18.66
N PRO A 435 7.72 -36.04 19.94
CA PRO A 435 7.16 -35.47 21.18
C PRO A 435 7.94 -34.30 21.84
N SER A 436 9.06 -33.85 21.30
CA SER A 436 9.93 -32.88 21.98
C SER A 436 10.70 -31.95 21.06
N HIS A 437 10.63 -30.65 21.33
CA HIS A 437 11.46 -29.63 20.69
C HIS A 437 12.18 -28.74 21.72
N GLY A 438 13.47 -28.46 21.49
CA GLY A 438 14.27 -27.47 22.24
C GLY A 438 14.43 -27.73 23.76
N PRO A 439 15.13 -26.86 24.50
CA PRO A 439 15.27 -26.96 25.97
C PRO A 439 13.95 -26.67 26.72
N LEU A 440 13.81 -27.19 27.94
CA LEU A 440 12.66 -26.93 28.83
C LEU A 440 13.03 -25.89 29.90
N PRO A 441 12.10 -24.97 30.25
CA PRO A 441 12.18 -24.20 31.48
C PRO A 441 12.20 -25.09 32.74
N PRO A 442 12.74 -24.62 33.88
CA PRO A 442 12.69 -25.39 35.13
C PRO A 442 11.27 -25.77 35.54
N GLY A 443 11.07 -27.05 35.88
CA GLY A 443 9.77 -27.58 36.32
C GLY A 443 8.79 -27.91 35.19
N GLU A 444 9.11 -27.63 33.93
CA GLU A 444 8.31 -28.08 32.80
C GLU A 444 8.66 -29.50 32.34
N THR A 445 7.70 -30.16 31.70
CA THR A 445 7.81 -31.53 31.16
C THR A 445 7.30 -31.55 29.72
N ARG A 446 7.74 -32.50 28.89
CA ARG A 446 7.28 -32.65 27.51
C ARG A 446 5.79 -32.93 27.45
N VAL A 447 5.28 -33.80 28.33
CA VAL A 447 3.83 -34.04 28.42
C VAL A 447 3.08 -32.78 28.85
N GLY A 448 3.67 -31.94 29.72
CA GLY A 448 3.12 -30.64 30.11
C GLY A 448 2.97 -29.68 28.93
N VAL A 449 4.03 -29.54 28.11
CA VAL A 449 4.04 -28.73 26.89
C VAL A 449 2.94 -29.20 25.92
N ILE A 450 2.85 -30.50 25.62
CA ILE A 450 1.81 -31.03 24.72
C ILE A 450 0.40 -30.83 25.29
N ARG A 451 0.18 -31.02 26.59
CA ARG A 451 -1.11 -30.76 27.23
C ARG A 451 -1.52 -29.29 27.14
N ALA A 452 -0.57 -28.37 27.30
CA ALA A 452 -0.84 -26.94 27.14
C ALA A 452 -1.21 -26.58 25.69
N ILE A 453 -0.47 -27.11 24.71
CA ILE A 453 -0.76 -26.92 23.28
C ILE A 453 -2.15 -27.47 22.93
N THR A 454 -2.41 -28.74 23.24
CA THR A 454 -3.69 -29.42 22.93
C THR A 454 -4.88 -28.76 23.62
N ALA A 455 -4.73 -28.29 24.86
CA ALA A 455 -5.77 -27.56 25.56
C ALA A 455 -6.05 -26.19 24.91
N ALA A 456 -5.03 -25.47 24.45
CA ALA A 456 -5.21 -24.20 23.73
C ALA A 456 -5.92 -24.40 22.38
N LEU A 457 -5.53 -25.42 21.62
CA LEU A 457 -6.18 -25.81 20.36
C LEU A 457 -7.65 -26.18 20.57
N SER A 458 -7.94 -27.01 21.57
CA SER A 458 -9.30 -27.41 21.93
C SER A 458 -10.18 -26.21 22.31
N ARG A 459 -9.71 -25.32 23.19
CA ARG A 459 -10.44 -24.08 23.56
C ARG A 459 -10.71 -23.19 22.35
N ALA A 460 -9.76 -23.11 21.42
CA ALA A 460 -9.90 -22.34 20.20
C ALA A 460 -10.62 -23.10 19.07
N LYS A 461 -11.11 -24.33 19.31
CA LYS A 461 -11.70 -25.18 18.27
C LYS A 461 -10.84 -25.22 17.00
N ALA A 462 -9.52 -25.27 17.17
CA ALA A 462 -8.54 -25.16 16.11
C ALA A 462 -8.02 -26.58 15.79
N PRO A 463 -8.41 -27.19 14.66
CA PRO A 463 -7.80 -28.43 14.22
C PRO A 463 -6.29 -28.23 13.99
N ALA A 464 -5.52 -29.28 14.28
CA ALA A 464 -4.09 -29.29 14.08
C ALA A 464 -3.62 -30.68 13.61
N PHE A 465 -2.41 -30.74 13.06
CA PHE A 465 -1.78 -31.97 12.59
C PHE A 465 -0.34 -32.04 13.12
N GLY A 466 0.05 -33.17 13.69
CA GLY A 466 1.37 -33.34 14.29
C GLY A 466 2.30 -34.19 13.42
N PHE A 467 3.60 -33.97 13.48
CA PHE A 467 4.61 -34.75 12.78
C PHE A 467 5.57 -35.38 13.80
N LEU A 468 5.65 -36.71 13.80
CA LEU A 468 6.34 -37.51 14.83
C LEU A 468 7.78 -37.84 14.41
N ASN A 469 8.71 -37.72 15.36
CA ASN A 469 10.04 -38.33 15.34
C ASN A 469 10.17 -39.37 16.44
N ALA A 470 10.04 -40.65 16.13
CA ALA A 470 10.03 -41.69 17.16
C ALA A 470 11.39 -41.85 17.88
N ALA A 471 12.53 -41.44 17.29
CA ALA A 471 13.82 -41.44 17.99
C ALA A 471 13.89 -40.44 19.17
N SER A 472 12.98 -39.45 19.18
CA SER A 472 12.84 -38.49 20.28
C SER A 472 11.98 -39.04 21.43
N ASN A 473 11.37 -40.22 21.27
CA ASN A 473 10.68 -40.93 22.35
C ASN A 473 11.68 -41.77 23.16
N ARG A 474 12.33 -41.14 24.14
CA ARG A 474 13.49 -41.70 24.86
C ARG A 474 13.14 -42.21 26.26
N ASP A 475 12.05 -41.70 26.83
CA ASP A 475 11.65 -41.94 28.22
C ASP A 475 10.13 -41.85 28.41
N ALA A 476 9.67 -42.09 29.64
CA ALA A 476 8.26 -42.06 30.00
C ALA A 476 7.57 -40.70 29.78
N ASP A 477 8.29 -39.58 29.89
CA ASP A 477 7.73 -38.23 29.66
C ASP A 477 7.47 -38.01 28.17
N THR A 478 8.44 -38.31 27.32
CA THR A 478 8.29 -38.23 25.85
C THR A 478 7.25 -39.22 25.31
N ALA A 479 7.13 -40.41 25.89
CA ALA A 479 6.08 -41.36 25.54
C ALA A 479 4.69 -40.82 25.92
N SER A 480 4.57 -40.25 27.12
CA SER A 480 3.35 -39.62 27.61
C SER A 480 2.95 -38.39 26.80
N ALA A 481 3.92 -37.64 26.27
CA ALA A 481 3.68 -36.50 25.38
C ALA A 481 3.02 -36.94 24.06
N THR A 482 3.54 -37.97 23.39
CA THR A 482 2.88 -38.53 22.18
C THR A 482 1.48 -39.05 22.50
N ALA A 483 1.32 -39.78 23.62
CA ALA A 483 0.02 -40.28 24.06
C ALA A 483 -0.97 -39.14 24.35
N ALA A 484 -0.52 -38.02 24.94
CA ALA A 484 -1.36 -36.86 25.22
C ALA A 484 -1.83 -36.16 23.93
N TRP A 485 -0.99 -36.06 22.90
CA TRP A 485 -1.38 -35.54 21.58
C TRP A 485 -2.52 -36.37 20.97
N ARG A 486 -2.39 -37.70 21.04
CA ARG A 486 -3.38 -38.64 20.52
C ARG A 486 -4.67 -38.68 21.34
N ALA A 487 -4.57 -38.60 22.66
CA ALA A 487 -5.72 -38.51 23.55
C ALA A 487 -6.55 -37.23 23.30
N ALA A 488 -5.93 -36.16 22.78
CA ALA A 488 -6.63 -34.96 22.34
C ALA A 488 -7.32 -35.11 20.97
N GLY A 489 -7.23 -36.29 20.33
CA GLY A 489 -7.86 -36.58 19.03
C GLY A 489 -7.13 -35.99 17.82
N LEU A 490 -5.89 -35.53 17.98
CA LEU A 490 -5.14 -34.86 16.91
C LEU A 490 -4.34 -35.86 16.06
N PRO A 491 -4.43 -35.81 14.71
CA PRO A 491 -3.70 -36.69 13.78
C PRO A 491 -2.17 -36.56 13.89
N LEU A 492 -1.47 -37.62 13.48
CA LEU A 492 -0.01 -37.68 13.37
C LEU A 492 0.40 -38.03 11.93
N GLY A 493 1.56 -37.54 11.51
CA GLY A 493 2.25 -37.89 10.28
C GLY A 493 3.73 -38.17 10.54
N ASN A 494 4.44 -38.53 9.48
CA ASN A 494 5.83 -38.93 9.55
C ASN A 494 6.75 -37.70 9.38
N HIS A 495 7.65 -37.49 10.35
CA HIS A 495 8.69 -36.45 10.28
C HIS A 495 10.11 -37.03 10.13
N SER A 496 10.24 -38.25 9.60
CA SER A 496 11.41 -39.15 9.73
C SER A 496 11.66 -39.64 11.17
N TYR A 497 12.50 -40.66 11.33
CA TYR A 497 12.77 -41.26 12.63
C TYR A 497 13.66 -40.38 13.50
N SER A 498 14.81 -39.94 12.94
CA SER A 498 15.86 -39.23 13.69
C SER A 498 16.01 -37.75 13.33
N HIS A 499 15.13 -37.21 12.48
CA HIS A 499 15.17 -35.84 11.98
C HIS A 499 16.47 -35.48 11.19
N PRO A 500 16.96 -36.31 10.25
CA PRO A 500 18.13 -35.96 9.45
C PRO A 500 17.78 -34.98 8.33
N ASN A 501 18.74 -34.13 7.95
CA ASN A 501 18.63 -33.34 6.73
C ASN A 501 18.92 -34.24 5.51
N LEU A 502 18.01 -34.29 4.53
CA LEU A 502 18.13 -35.14 3.34
C LEU A 502 19.45 -34.90 2.58
N ASP A 503 19.81 -33.63 2.36
CA ASP A 503 21.04 -33.29 1.63
C ASP A 503 22.31 -33.68 2.40
N ALA A 504 22.23 -33.80 3.72
CA ALA A 504 23.36 -34.21 4.56
C ALA A 504 23.56 -35.74 4.57
N VAL A 505 22.48 -36.53 4.58
CA VAL A 505 22.56 -37.99 4.73
C VAL A 505 22.41 -38.76 3.41
N GLY A 506 21.91 -38.10 2.37
CA GLY A 506 21.63 -38.68 1.06
C GLY A 506 20.35 -39.52 1.02
N PRO A 507 19.80 -39.77 -0.20
CA PRO A 507 18.45 -40.32 -0.36
C PRO A 507 18.29 -41.75 0.20
N VAL A 508 19.33 -42.58 0.15
CA VAL A 508 19.26 -43.97 0.64
C VAL A 508 19.11 -44.02 2.17
N ARG A 509 19.93 -43.26 2.90
CA ARG A 509 19.86 -43.21 4.37
C ARG A 509 18.59 -42.49 4.82
N PHE A 510 18.21 -41.43 4.11
CA PHE A 510 16.97 -40.70 4.40
C PHE A 510 15.74 -41.61 4.25
N ALA A 511 15.61 -42.37 3.15
CA ALA A 511 14.49 -43.31 2.97
C ALA A 511 14.44 -44.41 4.04
N ALA A 512 15.60 -44.92 4.47
CA ALA A 512 15.68 -45.88 5.58
C ALA A 512 15.21 -45.27 6.92
N ASP A 513 15.57 -44.01 7.18
CA ASP A 513 15.14 -43.28 8.38
C ASP A 513 13.63 -42.97 8.36
N ILE A 514 13.05 -42.66 7.20
CA ILE A 514 11.58 -42.54 7.03
C ILE A 514 10.90 -43.86 7.40
N ALA A 515 11.38 -44.98 6.85
CA ALA A 515 10.83 -46.31 7.06
C ALA A 515 10.89 -46.74 8.54
N GLN A 516 11.99 -46.41 9.22
CA GLN A 516 12.16 -46.73 10.64
C GLN A 516 11.09 -46.04 11.53
N ASN A 517 10.53 -44.92 11.08
CA ASN A 517 9.49 -44.20 11.80
C ASN A 517 8.08 -44.79 11.58
N GLU A 518 7.85 -45.60 10.55
CA GLU A 518 6.49 -46.06 10.14
C GLU A 518 5.83 -46.93 11.21
N ALA A 519 6.53 -47.93 11.75
CA ALA A 519 5.97 -48.82 12.78
C ALA A 519 5.56 -48.10 14.08
N PRO A 520 6.42 -47.29 14.73
CA PRO A 520 6.03 -46.53 15.91
C PRO A 520 4.96 -45.47 15.60
N LEU A 521 5.00 -44.84 14.41
CA LEU A 521 3.97 -43.91 13.98
C LEU A 521 2.62 -44.59 13.81
N ALA A 522 2.55 -45.74 13.13
CA ALA A 522 1.31 -46.48 12.93
C ALA A 522 0.68 -46.90 14.27
N ALA A 523 1.51 -47.35 15.22
CA ALA A 523 1.06 -47.68 16.57
C ALA A 523 0.47 -46.46 17.30
N ALA A 524 1.09 -45.28 17.18
CA ALA A 524 0.60 -44.05 17.80
C ALA A 524 -0.63 -43.45 17.08
N ALA A 525 -0.65 -43.48 15.75
CA ALA A 525 -1.71 -42.91 14.92
C ALA A 525 -3.01 -43.73 14.98
N GLY A 526 -2.95 -45.03 15.27
CA GLY A 526 -4.13 -45.89 15.29
C GLY A 526 -4.84 -45.89 13.93
N THR A 527 -6.12 -45.50 13.89
CA THR A 527 -6.93 -45.52 12.66
C THR A 527 -6.88 -44.24 11.82
N THR A 528 -6.18 -43.18 12.27
CA THR A 528 -6.06 -41.94 11.47
C THR A 528 -5.04 -42.12 10.36
N ASP A 529 -5.34 -41.61 9.17
CA ASP A 529 -4.40 -41.61 8.05
C ASP A 529 -3.12 -40.81 8.40
N TRP A 530 -2.01 -41.54 8.54
CA TRP A 530 -0.70 -41.00 8.91
C TRP A 530 0.25 -40.85 7.72
N HIS A 531 -0.22 -41.09 6.50
CA HIS A 531 0.58 -40.97 5.27
C HIS A 531 0.75 -39.51 4.81
N TRP A 532 1.08 -38.65 5.76
CA TRP A 532 1.51 -37.28 5.56
C TRP A 532 2.97 -37.16 5.98
N PHE A 533 3.82 -36.66 5.09
CA PHE A 533 5.25 -36.52 5.33
C PHE A 533 5.68 -35.07 5.36
N ARG A 534 6.37 -34.66 6.42
CA ARG A 534 7.03 -33.36 6.51
C ARG A 534 8.54 -33.58 6.47
N TYR A 535 9.22 -32.98 5.50
CA TYR A 535 10.67 -33.06 5.37
C TYR A 535 11.34 -32.31 6.54
N PRO A 536 12.24 -32.94 7.31
CA PRO A 536 13.11 -32.23 8.23
C PRO A 536 13.83 -31.08 7.52
N PHE A 537 13.89 -29.92 8.18
CA PHE A 537 14.47 -28.68 7.63
C PHE A 537 13.84 -28.19 6.31
N LEU A 538 12.69 -28.75 5.92
CA LEU A 538 12.08 -28.57 4.59
C LEU A 538 13.03 -28.92 3.43
N SER A 539 14.03 -29.77 3.67
CA SER A 539 15.01 -30.20 2.67
C SER A 539 14.39 -31.28 1.78
N GLU A 540 13.89 -30.88 0.61
CA GLU A 540 13.36 -31.76 -0.43
C GLU A 540 14.44 -32.25 -1.43
N GLY A 541 15.72 -32.00 -1.15
CA GLY A 541 16.83 -32.37 -2.01
C GLY A 541 17.30 -31.22 -2.92
N ALA A 542 18.61 -30.94 -2.86
CA ALA A 542 19.29 -29.86 -3.57
C ALA A 542 19.38 -30.11 -5.08
N THR A 543 19.39 -31.37 -5.53
CA THR A 543 19.41 -31.73 -6.95
C THR A 543 18.11 -32.42 -7.38
N PRO A 544 17.70 -32.29 -8.65
CA PRO A 544 16.54 -33.02 -9.18
C PRO A 544 16.62 -34.53 -8.93
N ALA A 545 17.80 -35.14 -9.10
CA ALA A 545 17.99 -36.58 -8.90
C ALA A 545 17.74 -37.01 -7.44
N VAL A 546 18.24 -36.25 -6.44
CA VAL A 546 17.97 -36.55 -5.02
C VAL A 546 16.49 -36.37 -4.71
N ARG A 547 15.87 -35.31 -5.23
CA ARG A 547 14.47 -35.00 -5.04
C ARG A 547 13.55 -36.08 -5.63
N ASP A 548 13.79 -36.46 -6.87
CA ASP A 548 12.97 -37.45 -7.58
C ASP A 548 13.08 -38.84 -6.94
N ALA A 549 14.26 -39.19 -6.42
CA ALA A 549 14.47 -40.44 -5.68
C ALA A 549 13.59 -40.50 -4.42
N ILE A 550 13.60 -39.45 -3.60
CA ILE A 550 12.80 -39.43 -2.36
C ILE A 550 11.30 -39.27 -2.64
N ARG A 551 10.91 -38.45 -3.61
CA ARG A 551 9.50 -38.34 -4.02
C ARG A 551 8.96 -39.67 -4.52
N THR A 552 9.77 -40.45 -5.24
CA THR A 552 9.40 -41.80 -5.69
C THR A 552 9.24 -42.78 -4.54
N ASP A 553 10.16 -42.78 -3.57
CA ASP A 553 10.07 -43.64 -2.37
C ASP A 553 8.82 -43.29 -1.55
N LEU A 554 8.61 -42.01 -1.24
CA LEU A 554 7.42 -41.53 -0.53
C LEU A 554 6.12 -41.90 -1.26
N ARG A 555 6.07 -41.72 -2.59
CA ARG A 555 4.91 -42.09 -3.42
C ARG A 555 4.62 -43.60 -3.34
N THR A 556 5.66 -44.43 -3.40
CA THR A 556 5.53 -45.90 -3.34
C THR A 556 4.96 -46.36 -1.99
N ARG A 557 5.26 -45.60 -0.93
CA ARG A 557 4.73 -45.81 0.43
C ARG A 557 3.36 -45.14 0.66
N GLY A 558 2.78 -44.48 -0.34
CA GLY A 558 1.47 -43.83 -0.25
C GLY A 558 1.46 -42.46 0.43
N TYR A 559 2.63 -41.84 0.65
CA TYR A 559 2.72 -40.54 1.29
C TYR A 559 2.26 -39.38 0.40
N ARG A 560 1.75 -38.34 1.07
CA ARG A 560 1.66 -36.96 0.58
C ARG A 560 2.69 -36.11 1.30
N ALA A 561 3.25 -35.11 0.63
CA ALA A 561 4.04 -34.09 1.29
C ALA A 561 3.14 -33.06 1.98
N ALA A 562 3.46 -32.74 3.24
CA ALA A 562 2.86 -31.66 3.99
C ALA A 562 3.61 -30.35 3.69
N ALA A 563 3.13 -29.61 2.71
CA ALA A 563 3.71 -28.34 2.27
C ALA A 563 3.67 -27.27 3.38
N VAL A 564 4.52 -26.26 3.25
CA VAL A 564 4.55 -25.10 4.15
C VAL A 564 4.41 -23.83 3.33
N THR A 565 3.37 -23.04 3.62
CA THR A 565 3.15 -21.73 3.00
C THR A 565 3.24 -20.57 3.99
N MET A 566 3.37 -20.88 5.28
CA MET A 566 3.60 -19.90 6.33
C MET A 566 4.52 -20.47 7.41
N SER A 567 5.55 -19.71 7.79
CA SER A 567 6.45 -19.94 8.92
C SER A 567 6.89 -18.59 9.45
N PHE A 568 7.15 -18.51 10.75
CA PHE A 568 7.81 -17.36 11.39
C PHE A 568 9.02 -17.77 12.23
N ASP A 569 9.52 -18.99 12.01
CA ASP A 569 10.69 -19.56 12.70
C ASP A 569 10.50 -19.58 14.22
N ASP A 570 9.32 -20.00 14.67
CA ASP A 570 8.86 -20.06 16.06
C ASP A 570 9.86 -20.75 17.00
N TYR A 571 10.49 -21.82 16.52
CA TYR A 571 11.54 -22.58 17.21
C TYR A 571 12.66 -21.70 17.79
N ALA A 572 12.97 -20.57 17.14
CA ALA A 572 14.05 -19.68 17.54
C ALA A 572 13.83 -19.05 18.92
N TRP A 573 12.58 -18.92 19.40
CA TRP A 573 12.29 -18.34 20.71
C TRP A 573 12.39 -19.32 21.87
N ASN A 574 12.43 -20.63 21.62
CA ASN A 574 12.33 -21.61 22.71
C ASN A 574 13.58 -21.62 23.61
N ALA A 575 14.78 -21.58 23.04
CA ALA A 575 16.03 -21.55 23.82
C ALA A 575 16.17 -20.28 24.67
N PRO A 576 15.99 -19.05 24.11
CA PRO A 576 15.96 -17.83 24.91
C PRO A 576 14.91 -17.85 26.02
N TYR A 577 13.73 -18.41 25.75
CA TYR A 577 12.68 -18.53 26.76
C TYR A 577 13.11 -19.42 27.94
N ALA A 578 13.64 -20.61 27.67
CA ALA A 578 14.13 -21.50 28.72
C ALA A 578 15.25 -20.87 29.57
N ALA A 579 16.18 -20.14 28.92
CA ALA A 579 17.24 -19.42 29.60
C ALA A 579 16.69 -18.30 30.51
N CYS A 580 15.76 -17.49 30.01
CA CYS A 580 15.14 -16.42 30.80
C CYS A 580 14.28 -16.95 31.95
N ALA A 581 13.55 -18.05 31.73
CA ALA A 581 12.77 -18.70 32.77
C ALA A 581 13.66 -19.24 33.89
N THR A 582 14.82 -19.82 33.55
CA THR A 582 15.81 -20.29 34.52
C THR A 582 16.35 -19.16 35.40
N ARG A 583 16.48 -17.96 34.84
CA ARG A 583 16.94 -16.75 35.57
C ARG A 583 15.80 -15.99 36.26
N HIS A 584 14.57 -16.46 36.12
CA HIS A 584 13.36 -15.77 36.58
C HIS A 584 13.24 -14.33 36.06
N ASP A 585 13.74 -14.05 34.85
CA ASP A 585 13.72 -12.70 34.24
C ASP A 585 12.38 -12.43 33.54
N SER A 586 11.39 -11.99 34.31
CA SER A 586 10.05 -11.70 33.80
C SER A 586 10.02 -10.58 32.74
N ALA A 587 10.96 -9.62 32.81
CA ALA A 587 11.02 -8.52 31.86
C ALA A 587 11.54 -8.99 30.49
N ALA A 588 12.57 -9.84 30.47
CA ALA A 588 13.05 -10.46 29.25
C ALA A 588 12.01 -11.42 28.65
N ILE A 589 11.30 -12.20 29.48
CA ILE A 589 10.18 -13.05 29.02
C ILE A 589 9.08 -12.20 28.36
N ALA A 590 8.71 -11.05 28.93
CA ALA A 590 7.72 -10.17 28.30
C ALA A 590 8.17 -9.64 26.93
N LYS A 591 9.47 -9.37 26.74
CA LYS A 591 10.03 -8.99 25.44
C LYS A 591 9.98 -10.15 24.43
N LEU A 592 10.25 -11.38 24.89
CA LEU A 592 10.10 -12.59 24.07
C LEU A 592 8.64 -12.80 23.65
N ASP A 593 7.69 -12.70 24.58
CA ASP A 593 6.25 -12.80 24.31
C ASP A 593 5.80 -11.78 23.23
N ALA A 594 6.24 -10.52 23.35
CA ALA A 594 5.88 -9.46 22.40
C ALA A 594 6.50 -9.70 21.01
N SER A 595 7.78 -10.05 20.95
CA SER A 595 8.48 -10.31 19.69
C SER A 595 7.96 -11.55 18.96
N PHE A 596 7.55 -12.59 19.69
CA PHE A 596 6.93 -13.79 19.11
C PHE A 596 5.65 -13.45 18.35
N LEU A 597 4.73 -12.69 18.97
CA LEU A 597 3.48 -12.28 18.31
C LEU A 597 3.73 -11.31 17.14
N ALA A 598 4.72 -10.43 17.27
CA ALA A 598 5.12 -9.54 16.17
C ALA A 598 5.67 -10.31 14.97
N GLY A 599 6.50 -11.32 15.20
CA GLY A 599 7.00 -12.24 14.18
C GLY A 599 5.86 -12.98 13.47
N ALA A 600 4.96 -13.59 14.25
CA ALA A 600 3.79 -14.30 13.73
C ALA A 600 2.86 -13.41 12.88
N ARG A 601 2.58 -12.18 13.33
CA ARG A 601 1.79 -11.19 12.56
C ARG A 601 2.48 -10.85 11.24
N THR A 602 3.78 -10.55 11.30
CA THR A 602 4.58 -10.16 10.12
C THR A 602 4.60 -11.27 9.09
N ALA A 603 4.81 -12.51 9.51
CA ALA A 603 4.79 -13.67 8.62
C ALA A 603 3.43 -13.89 7.97
N ALA A 604 2.33 -13.76 8.72
CA ALA A 604 0.99 -13.90 8.16
C ALA A 604 0.63 -12.82 7.15
N LEU A 605 0.95 -11.55 7.44
CA LEU A 605 0.76 -10.47 6.46
C LEU A 605 1.61 -10.70 5.20
N SER A 606 2.85 -11.16 5.37
CA SER A 606 3.76 -11.43 4.25
C SER A 606 3.30 -12.61 3.40
N ALA A 607 2.84 -13.71 4.01
CA ALA A 607 2.30 -14.87 3.31
C ALA A 607 1.07 -14.48 2.49
N ARG A 608 0.16 -13.70 3.07
CA ARG A 608 -1.02 -13.18 2.36
C ARG A 608 -0.66 -12.27 1.20
N ALA A 609 0.26 -11.32 1.42
CA ALA A 609 0.73 -10.44 0.37
C ALA A 609 1.35 -11.23 -0.80
N ARG A 610 2.14 -12.27 -0.50
CA ARG A 610 2.74 -13.13 -1.53
C ARG A 610 1.70 -13.97 -2.27
N ALA A 611 0.73 -14.58 -1.57
CA ALA A 611 -0.35 -15.32 -2.22
C ALA A 611 -1.17 -14.42 -3.16
N GLN A 612 -1.53 -13.21 -2.70
CA GLN A 612 -2.25 -12.24 -3.52
C GLN A 612 -1.41 -11.78 -4.73
N THR A 613 -0.10 -11.59 -4.56
CA THR A 613 0.80 -11.16 -5.65
C THR A 613 1.03 -12.26 -6.68
N GLN A 614 1.25 -13.50 -6.23
CA GLN A 614 1.61 -14.63 -7.09
C GLN A 614 0.39 -15.31 -7.72
N LEU A 615 -0.75 -15.32 -7.02
CA LEU A 615 -1.91 -16.15 -7.36
C LEU A 615 -3.20 -15.33 -7.52
N GLY A 616 -3.20 -14.03 -7.17
CA GLY A 616 -4.40 -13.18 -7.19
C GLY A 616 -5.46 -13.56 -6.15
N ARG A 617 -5.14 -14.44 -5.19
CA ARG A 617 -6.04 -14.91 -4.14
C ARG A 617 -5.26 -15.43 -2.93
N ASP A 618 -5.92 -15.50 -1.78
CA ASP A 618 -5.43 -16.30 -0.64
C ASP A 618 -5.51 -17.80 -1.01
N VAL A 619 -4.53 -18.57 -0.54
CA VAL A 619 -4.62 -20.03 -0.43
C VAL A 619 -4.93 -20.39 1.03
N PRO A 620 -5.54 -21.54 1.34
CA PRO A 620 -5.54 -22.07 2.69
C PRO A 620 -4.08 -22.26 3.16
N TYR A 621 -3.63 -21.48 4.13
CA TYR A 621 -2.23 -21.51 4.55
C TYR A 621 -1.93 -22.74 5.40
N VAL A 622 -0.75 -23.32 5.22
CA VAL A 622 -0.23 -24.37 6.12
C VAL A 622 0.88 -23.73 6.96
N LEU A 623 0.60 -23.54 8.25
CA LEU A 623 1.52 -22.96 9.22
C LEU A 623 2.38 -24.05 9.84
N LEU A 624 3.69 -23.92 9.65
CA LEU A 624 4.71 -24.66 10.38
C LEU A 624 4.90 -24.08 11.79
N MET A 625 4.80 -24.93 12.80
CA MET A 625 5.17 -24.67 14.20
C MET A 625 5.91 -25.89 14.78
N HIS A 626 6.47 -25.74 15.97
CA HIS A 626 7.13 -26.80 16.73
C HIS A 626 6.46 -26.97 18.10
N VAL A 627 6.75 -28.09 18.79
CA VAL A 627 6.23 -28.37 20.14
C VAL A 627 7.17 -27.88 21.25
N GLY A 628 7.56 -26.60 21.20
CA GLY A 628 8.37 -25.94 22.22
C GLY A 628 7.57 -25.44 23.42
N ALA A 629 8.26 -25.21 24.54
CA ALA A 629 7.68 -24.59 25.74
C ALA A 629 7.21 -23.15 25.48
N MET A 630 7.96 -22.40 24.64
CA MET A 630 7.53 -21.07 24.22
C MET A 630 6.24 -21.14 23.40
N ASP A 631 6.13 -22.12 22.50
CA ASP A 631 4.94 -22.32 21.67
C ASP A 631 3.73 -22.64 22.54
N ALA A 632 3.88 -23.57 23.50
CA ALA A 632 2.83 -23.89 24.48
C ALA A 632 2.34 -22.65 25.25
N ARG A 633 3.27 -21.80 25.71
CA ARG A 633 2.97 -20.56 26.42
C ARG A 633 2.20 -19.57 25.54
N MET A 634 2.64 -19.39 24.29
CA MET A 634 2.13 -18.33 23.41
C MET A 634 0.92 -18.73 22.58
N LEU A 635 0.66 -20.02 22.41
CA LEU A 635 -0.37 -20.53 21.51
C LEU A 635 -1.77 -19.91 21.74
N PRO A 636 -2.28 -19.73 22.98
CA PRO A 636 -3.56 -19.06 23.18
C PRO A 636 -3.62 -17.65 22.59
N ARG A 637 -2.56 -16.86 22.75
CA ARG A 637 -2.45 -15.49 22.24
C ARG A 637 -2.23 -15.48 20.73
N LEU A 638 -1.48 -16.44 20.20
CA LEU A 638 -1.27 -16.64 18.77
C LEU A 638 -2.59 -16.97 18.05
N LEU A 639 -3.37 -17.89 18.59
CA LEU A 639 -4.68 -18.27 18.03
C LEU A 639 -5.66 -17.09 18.05
N ALA A 640 -5.67 -16.30 19.13
CA ALA A 640 -6.46 -15.08 19.22
C ALA A 640 -6.02 -14.03 18.19
N LEU A 641 -4.70 -13.84 18.01
CA LEU A 641 -4.13 -12.96 17.00
C LEU A 641 -4.61 -13.37 15.59
N TYR A 642 -4.46 -14.63 15.20
CA TYR A 642 -4.88 -15.07 13.86
C TYR A 642 -6.39 -14.94 13.64
N ARG A 643 -7.22 -15.21 14.67
CA ARG A 643 -8.65 -14.92 14.59
C ARG A 643 -8.94 -13.43 14.39
N SER A 644 -8.26 -12.54 15.12
CA SER A 644 -8.41 -11.08 14.94
C SER A 644 -7.96 -10.61 13.56
N MET A 645 -7.02 -11.33 12.93
CA MET A 645 -6.58 -11.09 11.55
C MET A 645 -7.52 -11.70 10.50
N GLY A 646 -8.63 -12.31 10.92
CA GLY A 646 -9.67 -12.85 10.06
C GLY A 646 -9.47 -14.29 9.61
N PHE A 647 -8.49 -15.02 10.16
CA PHE A 647 -8.26 -16.42 9.79
C PHE A 647 -9.30 -17.37 10.40
N ARG A 648 -9.70 -18.37 9.61
CA ARG A 648 -10.41 -19.57 10.08
C ARG A 648 -9.44 -20.74 10.23
N PHE A 649 -9.59 -21.54 11.27
CA PHE A 649 -8.79 -22.76 11.42
C PHE A 649 -9.39 -23.90 10.59
N THR A 650 -8.55 -24.63 9.86
CA THR A 650 -8.93 -25.76 9.00
C THR A 650 -7.96 -26.93 9.15
N THR A 651 -8.33 -28.12 8.69
CA THR A 651 -7.43 -29.29 8.74
C THR A 651 -6.36 -29.23 7.64
N LEU A 652 -5.23 -29.91 7.82
CA LEU A 652 -4.18 -30.02 6.80
C LEU A 652 -4.74 -30.56 5.46
N ALA A 653 -5.52 -31.64 5.52
CA ALA A 653 -6.13 -32.24 4.33
C ALA A 653 -7.08 -31.26 3.61
N ALA A 654 -7.87 -30.48 4.34
CA ALA A 654 -8.75 -29.47 3.75
C ALA A 654 -7.98 -28.28 3.17
N ALA A 655 -6.88 -27.87 3.81
CA ALA A 655 -6.02 -26.81 3.27
C ALA A 655 -5.33 -27.25 1.96
N GLN A 656 -4.72 -28.44 1.97
CA GLN A 656 -4.05 -29.00 0.80
C GLN A 656 -4.99 -29.53 -0.28
N ALA A 657 -6.31 -29.52 -0.08
CA ALA A 657 -7.26 -29.78 -1.17
C ALA A 657 -7.26 -28.66 -2.23
N ASP A 658 -6.71 -27.49 -1.91
CA ASP A 658 -6.55 -26.40 -2.88
C ASP A 658 -5.57 -26.81 -4.00
N PRO A 659 -5.89 -26.54 -5.29
CA PRO A 659 -5.04 -26.91 -6.43
C PRO A 659 -3.60 -26.40 -6.35
N TYR A 660 -3.32 -25.33 -5.59
CA TYR A 660 -1.96 -24.85 -5.34
C TYR A 660 -1.04 -25.96 -4.78
N TYR A 661 -1.60 -26.90 -4.01
CA TYR A 661 -0.87 -27.99 -3.37
C TYR A 661 -0.81 -29.27 -4.20
N ALA A 662 -1.15 -29.23 -5.50
CA ALA A 662 -1.16 -30.41 -6.36
C ALA A 662 0.15 -31.22 -6.31
N ALA A 663 1.31 -30.55 -6.43
CA ALA A 663 2.62 -31.21 -6.37
C ALA A 663 3.01 -31.71 -4.96
N ALA A 664 2.31 -31.29 -3.91
CA ALA A 664 2.48 -31.83 -2.57
C ALA A 664 1.63 -33.08 -2.35
N ASN A 665 0.44 -33.15 -2.95
CA ASN A 665 -0.44 -34.32 -2.86
C ASN A 665 -0.08 -35.42 -3.85
N ASP A 666 0.34 -35.05 -5.06
CA ASP A 666 0.76 -35.97 -6.10
C ASP A 666 2.28 -35.86 -6.28
N LEU A 667 2.98 -36.81 -5.65
CA LEU A 667 4.44 -36.87 -5.68
C LEU A 667 5.01 -37.34 -7.03
N SER A 668 4.16 -37.71 -8.00
CA SER A 668 4.60 -37.96 -9.38
C SER A 668 4.88 -36.66 -10.16
N LEU A 669 4.33 -35.53 -9.70
CA LEU A 669 4.62 -34.21 -10.28
C LEU A 669 6.02 -33.72 -9.88
N PRO A 670 6.67 -32.87 -10.70
CA PRO A 670 7.98 -32.30 -10.37
C PRO A 670 7.96 -31.51 -9.06
N GLY A 671 9.01 -31.65 -8.25
CA GLY A 671 9.22 -30.85 -7.04
C GLY A 671 10.28 -29.74 -7.19
N PRO A 672 10.56 -28.95 -6.14
CA PRO A 672 10.06 -29.11 -4.77
C PRO A 672 8.58 -28.74 -4.66
N THR A 673 7.94 -29.05 -3.52
CA THR A 673 6.59 -28.55 -3.26
C THR A 673 6.57 -27.02 -3.36
N LEU A 674 5.48 -26.49 -3.92
CA LEU A 674 5.36 -25.05 -4.07
C LEU A 674 5.33 -24.39 -2.69
N SER A 675 6.22 -23.42 -2.52
CA SER A 675 6.27 -22.54 -1.37
C SER A 675 5.86 -21.14 -1.79
N LEU A 676 5.23 -20.40 -0.88
CA LEU A 676 5.05 -18.96 -1.05
C LEU A 676 6.36 -18.19 -0.77
N ALA A 677 7.49 -18.87 -0.52
CA ALA A 677 8.79 -18.26 -0.35
C ALA A 677 9.34 -17.74 -1.69
N GLY A 678 9.71 -16.47 -1.71
CA GLY A 678 10.55 -15.82 -2.71
C GLY A 678 11.62 -14.99 -2.00
N PRO A 679 12.50 -14.23 -2.69
CA PRO A 679 13.43 -13.33 -2.03
C PRO A 679 12.65 -12.39 -1.09
N SER A 680 12.89 -12.54 0.21
CA SER A 680 12.23 -11.72 1.23
C SER A 680 12.95 -10.38 1.33
N THR A 681 12.21 -9.27 1.17
CA THR A 681 12.70 -7.92 1.47
C THR A 681 12.66 -7.60 2.97
N MET A 682 12.17 -8.53 3.79
CA MET A 682 12.07 -8.44 5.24
C MET A 682 12.99 -9.49 5.88
N PRO A 683 13.84 -9.13 6.85
CA PRO A 683 14.65 -10.11 7.57
C PRO A 683 13.75 -11.13 8.27
N PRO A 684 14.19 -12.40 8.42
CA PRO A 684 13.45 -13.41 9.16
C PRO A 684 13.18 -12.90 10.58
N ALA A 685 11.99 -13.19 11.11
CA ALA A 685 11.67 -12.83 12.48
C ALA A 685 12.63 -13.56 13.42
N ARG A 686 13.24 -12.82 14.35
CA ARG A 686 14.17 -13.40 15.33
C ARG A 686 13.84 -12.89 16.73
N PRO A 687 14.08 -13.70 17.77
CA PRO A 687 14.01 -13.22 19.15
C PRO A 687 15.04 -12.08 19.36
N PRO A 688 14.79 -11.14 20.28
CA PRO A 688 15.77 -10.13 20.64
C PRO A 688 17.07 -10.78 21.10
N ALA A 689 18.20 -10.32 20.56
CA ALA A 689 19.53 -10.83 20.90
C ALA A 689 19.94 -10.46 22.34
N GLY A 690 20.79 -11.30 22.95
CA GLY A 690 21.43 -11.04 24.25
C GLY A 690 20.49 -11.10 25.46
N LEU A 691 19.27 -11.60 25.30
CA LEU A 691 18.38 -11.82 26.44
C LEU A 691 18.81 -13.07 27.21
N CYS A 692 19.12 -12.89 28.50
CA CYS A 692 19.37 -13.98 29.44
C CYS A 692 20.54 -14.91 29.06
N THR A 693 21.41 -14.44 28.16
CA THR A 693 22.64 -15.11 27.69
C THR A 693 23.80 -14.92 28.65
#